data_AF-A0A9P6XEZ8-F1
#
_entry.id   AF-A0A9P6XEZ8-F1
#
_cell.length_a   1.000
_cell.length_b   1.000
_cell.length_c   1.000
_cell.angle_alpha   90.00
_cell.angle_beta   90.00
_cell.angle_gamma   90.00
#
_symmetry.space_group_name_H-M   'P 1'
#
loop_
_entity.id
_entity.type
_entity.pdbx_description
1 polymer ?
#
loop_
_entity_poly.entity_id
_entity_poly.type
_entity_poly.pdbx_seq_one_letter_code
_entity_poly.pdbx_strand_id
1 'polypeptide(L)'
;MEDNVPPFGLSVNEWSFYQYVLASPKGTKFTDRPESMDVQDAYIAMNSLLKKNALEIIIVNNENVLKAIDLTDAEKASRLNDDARLVYNAIRSAGNTGIWTKDLKKATNLHTIVLNRTLKQLEQKREIKSIKHVKYPTRKIYMLFNLTPSSEVTGGAWYTDQELDIDFIDSLKAACLKYITSRSFPRAEGIPDAVFGAEHEHYPTASEVKRFITESRISSIELSVKDIETDMEDFSDEEEDNGLVQWSYKAIKKAVNRLSTETFTETPCGKCPVFSFCVEDGPISPMNCEYYKVWLNCSDQKMSESCTDLADLEVNDKELPQPQNSNHLSTAPLKDKLLTNSSYLAAEIPLKFGHFMSNLWTSGSELSSSLFLQQQQQQQDNCIIWLLGCSYIIKPTDHIQQALLEAQRDLMFNKSSSENEEENNQNMYMLWPPDFYDDFTSRLWMTYRHNYPPIRPSSHKTDIGWGCTLRSGQSLLANTLIIHFLGRDWRRQTQNQAAWKQYSRIVHWFLDELSPRAPFSIHRIALLGKQLGKNIGEWFGPSTISQVIQALVSDFAPANLSVYVAADGVIYRDDVNDVATGKKPRGDFSYLSSLADSKGREEAKHLYDASTPQSSTVKTDTFKPVLILVALRLGIDSLHPTYYGGLKACFELPSFVGIVGGRPNSSLYFIGLKGDELIYLDPHYSRPALETKSLAQYTRKDFNTYHCTIPRKVHISNIDPSMLVGFYCQNISDFDSLCQQITKTSKNHSAIISVEQSAPVYEEDVRSENDFGIVSDEDDDSDVDDIADK
;
A
#
# COMPACT_ATOMS: atom_id res chain seq x y z
N MET A 1 -54.64 -27.38 -1.33
CA MET A 1 -55.56 -26.41 -1.98
C MET A 1 -55.70 -25.23 -1.05
N GLU A 2 -54.61 -24.52 -0.83
CA GLU A 2 -54.56 -23.27 -0.07
C GLU A 2 -53.75 -22.29 -0.94
N ASP A 3 -54.10 -21.01 -0.83
CA ASP A 3 -53.46 -19.84 -1.44
C ASP A 3 -53.84 -19.49 -2.88
N ASN A 4 -55.03 -18.91 -3.06
CA ASN A 4 -55.36 -18.09 -4.22
C ASN A 4 -55.93 -16.72 -3.80
N VAL A 5 -55.40 -16.16 -2.71
CA VAL A 5 -55.62 -14.75 -2.36
C VAL A 5 -54.61 -13.94 -3.17
N PRO A 6 -55.06 -13.00 -4.02
CA PRO A 6 -54.14 -12.16 -4.77
C PRO A 6 -53.18 -11.42 -3.82
N PRO A 7 -51.85 -11.50 -4.05
CA PRO A 7 -50.90 -10.79 -3.22
C PRO A 7 -50.98 -9.27 -3.47
N PHE A 8 -50.57 -8.47 -2.47
CA PHE A 8 -50.45 -7.00 -2.56
C PHE A 8 -51.74 -6.22 -2.87
N GLY A 9 -52.91 -6.73 -2.50
CA GLY A 9 -54.19 -6.00 -2.64
C GLY A 9 -54.72 -5.89 -4.08
N LEU A 10 -54.27 -6.80 -4.96
CA LEU A 10 -54.80 -6.92 -6.31
C LEU A 10 -56.18 -7.59 -6.33
N SER A 11 -57.04 -7.21 -7.27
CA SER A 11 -58.27 -7.97 -7.52
C SER A 11 -57.97 -9.28 -8.25
N VAL A 12 -58.91 -10.23 -8.22
CA VAL A 12 -58.77 -11.52 -8.92
C VAL A 12 -58.52 -11.32 -10.42
N ASN A 13 -59.17 -10.32 -11.03
CA ASN A 13 -58.99 -9.99 -12.44
C ASN A 13 -57.63 -9.32 -12.70
N GLU A 14 -57.17 -8.43 -11.81
CA GLU A 14 -55.83 -7.82 -11.90
C GLU A 14 -54.73 -8.88 -11.78
N TRP A 15 -54.85 -9.82 -10.87
CA TRP A 15 -53.89 -10.89 -10.67
C TRP A 15 -53.84 -11.85 -11.87
N SER A 16 -55.00 -12.23 -12.41
CA SER A 16 -55.07 -13.08 -13.60
C SER A 16 -54.46 -12.41 -14.83
N PHE A 17 -54.69 -11.10 -15.03
CA PHE A 17 -54.08 -10.36 -16.14
C PHE A 17 -52.57 -10.17 -15.93
N TYR A 18 -52.12 -9.87 -14.71
CA TYR A 18 -50.70 -9.77 -14.37
C TYR A 18 -49.96 -11.09 -14.62
N GLN A 19 -50.53 -12.23 -14.21
CA GLN A 19 -49.95 -13.56 -14.47
C GLN A 19 -49.84 -13.89 -15.95
N TYR A 20 -50.82 -13.46 -16.76
CA TYR A 20 -50.80 -13.64 -18.22
C TYR A 20 -49.68 -12.85 -18.89
N VAL A 21 -49.47 -11.59 -18.48
CA VAL A 21 -48.35 -10.77 -18.99
C VAL A 21 -47.01 -11.31 -18.49
N LEU A 22 -46.94 -11.77 -17.23
CA LEU A 22 -45.72 -12.37 -16.65
C LEU A 22 -45.29 -13.65 -17.38
N ALA A 23 -46.24 -14.44 -17.88
CA ALA A 23 -45.98 -15.65 -18.66
C ALA A 23 -45.40 -15.38 -20.05
N SER A 24 -45.43 -14.12 -20.53
CA SER A 24 -44.98 -13.71 -21.86
C SER A 24 -43.71 -12.86 -21.78
N PRO A 25 -42.50 -13.47 -21.72
CA PRO A 25 -41.24 -12.73 -21.56
C PRO A 25 -40.89 -11.79 -22.72
N LYS A 26 -41.52 -11.96 -23.89
CA LYS A 26 -41.35 -11.08 -25.07
C LYS A 26 -42.29 -9.85 -25.06
N GLY A 27 -43.11 -9.70 -24.01
CA GLY A 27 -44.15 -8.70 -23.90
C GLY A 27 -45.47 -9.13 -24.55
N THR A 28 -46.56 -8.57 -24.07
CA THR A 28 -47.94 -8.87 -24.48
C THR A 28 -48.51 -7.67 -25.23
N LYS A 29 -49.17 -7.85 -26.39
CA LYS A 29 -49.76 -6.70 -27.10
C LYS A 29 -50.96 -6.17 -26.31
N PHE A 30 -51.30 -4.90 -26.51
CA PHE A 30 -52.49 -4.28 -25.89
C PHE A 30 -53.81 -4.96 -26.29
N THR A 31 -53.82 -5.69 -27.40
CA THR A 31 -54.97 -6.45 -27.90
C THR A 31 -55.08 -7.85 -27.30
N ASP A 32 -54.03 -8.33 -26.66
CA ASP A 32 -53.93 -9.70 -26.16
C ASP A 32 -54.45 -9.77 -24.72
N ARG A 33 -55.16 -10.84 -24.39
CA ARG A 33 -55.82 -11.02 -23.10
C ARG A 33 -55.92 -12.50 -22.75
N PRO A 34 -56.07 -12.84 -21.46
CA PRO A 34 -56.44 -14.19 -21.06
C PRO A 34 -57.75 -14.62 -21.74
N GLU A 35 -57.81 -15.86 -22.26
CA GLU A 35 -59.02 -16.41 -22.90
C GLU A 35 -60.23 -16.45 -21.95
N SER A 36 -59.97 -16.46 -20.64
CA SER A 36 -60.97 -16.45 -19.57
C SER A 36 -61.55 -15.07 -19.23
N MET A 37 -61.10 -13.98 -19.87
CA MET A 37 -61.44 -12.60 -19.49
C MET A 37 -62.09 -11.79 -20.62
N ASP A 38 -63.15 -11.04 -20.30
CA ASP A 38 -63.83 -10.17 -21.27
C ASP A 38 -63.01 -8.92 -21.63
N VAL A 39 -63.31 -8.28 -22.77
CA VAL A 39 -62.52 -7.17 -23.34
C VAL A 39 -62.56 -5.98 -22.38
N GLN A 40 -63.73 -5.72 -21.81
CA GLN A 40 -63.94 -4.61 -20.89
C GLN A 40 -63.18 -4.83 -19.58
N ASP A 41 -63.23 -6.05 -19.03
CA ASP A 41 -62.54 -6.41 -17.79
C ASP A 41 -61.02 -6.41 -17.96
N ALA A 42 -60.52 -6.88 -19.10
CA ALA A 42 -59.11 -6.83 -19.45
C ALA A 42 -58.60 -5.37 -19.56
N TYR A 43 -59.39 -4.48 -20.17
CA TYR A 43 -59.03 -3.05 -20.26
C TYR A 43 -59.01 -2.37 -18.89
N ILE A 44 -59.97 -2.68 -18.01
CA ILE A 44 -60.02 -2.14 -16.64
C ILE A 44 -58.84 -2.66 -15.82
N ALA A 45 -58.55 -3.97 -15.88
CA ALA A 45 -57.42 -4.59 -15.19
C ALA A 45 -56.09 -4.01 -15.68
N MET A 46 -55.89 -3.89 -17.00
CA MET A 46 -54.70 -3.32 -17.62
C MET A 46 -54.45 -1.88 -17.17
N ASN A 47 -55.46 -1.01 -17.24
CA ASN A 47 -55.31 0.39 -16.81
C ASN A 47 -55.08 0.52 -15.31
N SER A 48 -55.71 -0.34 -14.50
CA SER A 48 -55.49 -0.36 -13.06
C SER A 48 -54.07 -0.81 -12.72
N LEU A 49 -53.56 -1.85 -13.38
CA LEU A 49 -52.19 -2.35 -13.21
C LEU A 49 -51.13 -1.35 -13.70
N LEU A 50 -51.38 -0.63 -14.79
CA LEU A 50 -50.53 0.49 -15.24
C LEU A 50 -50.51 1.63 -14.20
N LYS A 51 -51.66 1.97 -13.61
CA LYS A 51 -51.73 2.96 -12.52
C LYS A 51 -51.00 2.51 -11.25
N LYS A 52 -51.06 1.21 -10.94
CA LYS A 52 -50.35 0.59 -9.82
C LYS A 52 -48.87 0.30 -10.11
N ASN A 53 -48.36 0.66 -11.30
CA ASN A 53 -46.98 0.37 -11.76
C ASN A 53 -46.60 -1.13 -11.73
N ALA A 54 -47.58 -2.01 -11.85
CA ALA A 54 -47.36 -3.46 -11.99
C ALA A 54 -47.10 -3.87 -13.45
N LEU A 55 -47.38 -2.97 -14.41
CA LEU A 55 -47.07 -3.12 -15.84
C LEU A 55 -46.28 -1.92 -16.36
N GLU A 56 -45.33 -2.16 -17.26
CA GLU A 56 -44.66 -1.13 -18.07
C GLU A 56 -44.96 -1.32 -19.56
N ILE A 57 -44.91 -0.20 -20.30
CA ILE A 57 -45.00 -0.20 -21.76
C ILE A 57 -43.57 -0.14 -22.29
N ILE A 58 -43.17 -1.16 -23.04
CA ILE A 58 -41.87 -1.23 -23.71
C ILE A 58 -42.08 -1.24 -25.23
N ILE A 59 -41.09 -0.74 -25.96
CA ILE A 59 -41.10 -0.76 -27.42
C ILE A 59 -40.27 -1.96 -27.89
N VAL A 60 -40.92 -2.93 -28.51
CA VAL A 60 -40.27 -4.12 -29.09
C VAL A 60 -40.63 -4.16 -30.57
N ASN A 61 -39.64 -4.16 -31.45
CA ASN A 61 -39.84 -4.16 -32.91
C ASN A 61 -40.77 -3.04 -33.42
N ASN A 62 -40.63 -1.82 -32.88
CA ASN A 62 -41.48 -0.66 -33.21
C ASN A 62 -42.97 -0.79 -32.81
N GLU A 63 -43.34 -1.80 -32.01
CA GLU A 63 -44.68 -1.94 -31.42
C GLU A 63 -44.62 -1.74 -29.90
N ASN A 64 -45.65 -1.09 -29.34
CA ASN A 64 -45.80 -0.96 -27.90
C ASN A 64 -46.35 -2.27 -27.32
N VAL A 65 -45.62 -2.90 -26.41
CA VAL A 65 -46.03 -4.13 -25.72
C VAL A 65 -45.96 -3.92 -24.21
N LEU A 66 -46.82 -4.63 -23.48
CA LEU A 66 -46.89 -4.62 -22.02
C LEU A 66 -45.93 -5.65 -21.45
N LYS A 67 -45.23 -5.28 -20.39
CA LYS A 67 -44.34 -6.16 -19.63
C LYS A 67 -44.66 -6.06 -18.14
N ALA A 68 -44.68 -7.20 -17.47
CA ALA A 68 -44.91 -7.28 -16.03
C ALA A 68 -43.69 -6.79 -15.24
N ILE A 69 -43.94 -5.98 -14.21
CA ILE A 69 -42.94 -5.51 -13.24
C ILE A 69 -43.13 -6.31 -11.95
N ASP A 70 -42.04 -6.69 -11.29
CA ASP A 70 -42.10 -7.33 -9.98
C ASP A 70 -42.97 -6.53 -8.98
N LEU A 71 -43.88 -7.22 -8.29
CA LEU A 71 -44.87 -6.57 -7.42
C LEU A 71 -44.24 -5.82 -6.24
N THR A 72 -43.05 -6.24 -5.77
CA THR A 72 -42.34 -5.55 -4.70
C THR A 72 -41.75 -4.22 -5.15
N ASP A 73 -41.29 -4.15 -6.40
CA ASP A 73 -40.78 -2.91 -7.02
C ASP A 73 -41.92 -1.98 -7.46
N ALA A 74 -43.06 -2.55 -7.88
CA ALA A 74 -44.29 -1.81 -8.17
C ALA A 74 -44.83 -1.11 -6.90
N GLU A 75 -44.83 -1.80 -5.75
CA GLU A 75 -45.24 -1.23 -4.47
C GLU A 75 -44.31 -0.07 -4.05
N LYS A 76 -42.99 -0.23 -4.17
CA LYS A 76 -42.03 0.84 -3.87
C LYS A 76 -42.24 2.06 -4.77
N ALA A 77 -42.39 1.85 -6.08
CA ALA A 77 -42.65 2.92 -7.03
C ALA A 77 -43.97 3.65 -6.76
N SER A 78 -44.97 2.97 -6.19
CA SER A 78 -46.27 3.57 -5.82
C SER A 78 -46.20 4.52 -4.60
N ARG A 79 -45.20 4.35 -3.72
CA ARG A 79 -45.00 5.17 -2.51
C ARG A 79 -44.14 6.42 -2.76
N LEU A 80 -43.64 6.60 -3.99
CA LEU A 80 -42.77 7.70 -4.38
C LEU A 80 -43.57 8.83 -5.05
N ASN A 81 -43.14 10.08 -4.84
CA ASN A 81 -43.69 11.24 -5.54
C ASN A 81 -43.42 11.13 -7.06
N ASP A 82 -44.19 11.85 -7.88
CA ASP A 82 -44.12 11.73 -9.35
C ASP A 82 -42.71 11.89 -9.93
N ASP A 83 -41.94 12.89 -9.46
CA ASP A 83 -40.55 13.12 -9.88
C ASP A 83 -39.62 11.98 -9.42
N ALA A 84 -39.81 11.49 -8.19
CA ALA A 84 -39.04 10.39 -7.62
C ALA A 84 -39.32 9.07 -8.33
N ARG A 85 -40.57 8.87 -8.75
CA ARG A 85 -41.02 7.71 -9.52
C ARG A 85 -40.41 7.69 -10.92
N LEU A 86 -40.37 8.84 -11.60
CA LEU A 86 -39.71 8.97 -12.91
C LEU A 86 -38.21 8.64 -12.83
N VAL A 87 -37.51 9.18 -11.83
CA VAL A 87 -36.08 8.92 -11.61
C VAL A 87 -35.85 7.44 -11.27
N TYR A 88 -36.67 6.86 -10.39
CA TYR A 88 -36.55 5.46 -9.97
C TYR A 88 -36.77 4.48 -11.14
N ASN A 89 -37.80 4.70 -11.97
CA ASN A 89 -38.08 3.86 -13.12
C ASN A 89 -36.98 3.95 -14.19
N ALA A 90 -36.41 5.15 -14.41
CA ALA A 90 -35.29 5.32 -15.33
C ALA A 90 -34.03 4.57 -14.86
N ILE A 91 -33.71 4.63 -13.56
CA ILE A 91 -32.59 3.87 -12.98
C ILE A 91 -32.85 2.36 -13.03
N ARG A 92 -34.08 1.91 -12.74
CA ARG A 92 -34.48 0.51 -12.84
C ARG A 92 -34.31 -0.03 -14.26
N SER A 93 -34.71 0.74 -15.27
CA SER A 93 -34.60 0.34 -16.68
C SER A 93 -33.15 0.10 -17.13
N ALA A 94 -32.17 0.73 -16.46
CA ALA A 94 -30.75 0.56 -16.74
C ALA A 94 -30.13 -0.68 -16.07
N GLY A 95 -30.85 -1.36 -15.17
CA GLY A 95 -30.43 -2.65 -14.62
C GLY A 95 -29.04 -2.63 -13.95
N ASN A 96 -28.21 -3.62 -14.28
CA ASN A 96 -26.89 -3.85 -13.67
C ASN A 96 -25.73 -3.07 -14.32
N THR A 97 -25.96 -2.36 -15.41
CA THR A 97 -24.99 -1.41 -16.01
C THR A 97 -25.12 -0.01 -15.42
N GLY A 98 -26.31 0.30 -14.86
CA GLY A 98 -26.61 1.57 -14.25
C GLY A 98 -26.71 2.73 -15.26
N ILE A 99 -27.18 3.89 -14.79
CA ILE A 99 -27.39 5.06 -15.65
C ILE A 99 -26.52 6.25 -15.21
N TRP A 100 -25.87 6.90 -16.18
CA TRP A 100 -25.08 8.10 -15.94
C TRP A 100 -25.97 9.33 -15.70
N THR A 101 -25.55 10.24 -14.82
CA THR A 101 -26.34 11.44 -14.44
C THR A 101 -26.79 12.29 -15.64
N LYS A 102 -25.99 12.41 -16.70
CA LYS A 102 -26.38 13.19 -17.90
C LYS A 102 -27.45 12.47 -18.72
N ASP A 103 -27.39 11.15 -18.84
CA ASP A 103 -28.38 10.38 -19.58
C ASP A 103 -29.67 10.22 -18.78
N LEU A 104 -29.57 10.15 -17.45
CA LEU A 104 -30.71 10.21 -16.54
C LEU A 104 -31.45 11.56 -16.66
N LYS A 105 -30.72 12.67 -16.80
CA LYS A 105 -31.34 13.99 -17.06
C LYS A 105 -32.08 14.02 -18.40
N LYS A 106 -31.50 13.42 -19.44
CA LYS A 106 -32.16 13.32 -20.76
C LYS A 106 -33.40 12.43 -20.71
N ALA A 107 -33.35 11.32 -19.98
CA ALA A 107 -34.44 10.36 -19.87
C ALA A 107 -35.62 10.89 -19.03
N THR A 108 -35.34 11.68 -17.99
CA THR A 108 -36.36 12.19 -17.06
C THR A 108 -36.90 13.57 -17.44
N ASN A 109 -36.17 14.34 -18.26
CA ASN A 109 -36.49 15.72 -18.63
C ASN A 109 -36.73 16.65 -17.41
N LEU A 110 -36.14 16.31 -16.25
CA LEU A 110 -36.26 17.08 -15.02
C LEU A 110 -35.19 18.18 -14.94
N HIS A 111 -35.54 19.29 -14.28
CA HIS A 111 -34.58 20.35 -13.99
C HIS A 111 -33.46 19.84 -13.07
N THR A 112 -32.22 20.29 -13.28
CA THR A 112 -31.04 19.74 -12.59
C THR A 112 -31.13 19.83 -11.06
N ILE A 113 -31.72 20.90 -10.52
CA ILE A 113 -31.91 21.08 -9.07
C ILE A 113 -32.88 20.01 -8.52
N VAL A 114 -33.99 19.76 -9.22
CA VAL A 114 -35.00 18.77 -8.83
C VAL A 114 -34.41 17.36 -8.92
N LEU A 115 -33.73 17.04 -10.02
CA LEU A 115 -33.07 15.75 -10.21
C LEU A 115 -32.06 15.43 -9.09
N ASN A 116 -31.21 16.39 -8.72
CA ASN A 116 -30.20 16.20 -7.66
C ASN A 116 -30.84 16.05 -6.27
N ARG A 117 -31.90 16.81 -5.98
CA ARG A 117 -32.66 16.68 -4.73
C ARG A 117 -33.31 15.30 -4.62
N THR A 118 -33.94 14.84 -5.70
CA THR A 118 -34.59 13.54 -5.79
C THR A 118 -33.61 12.38 -5.68
N LEU A 119 -32.43 12.48 -6.33
CA LEU A 119 -31.36 11.49 -6.20
C LEU A 119 -30.87 11.36 -4.76
N LYS A 120 -30.62 12.49 -4.07
CA LYS A 120 -30.24 12.49 -2.65
C LYS A 120 -31.30 11.83 -1.75
N GLN A 121 -32.59 12.11 -1.99
CA GLN A 121 -33.69 11.50 -1.24
C GLN A 121 -33.78 9.98 -1.46
N LEU A 122 -33.60 9.51 -2.69
CA LEU A 122 -33.63 8.08 -3.01
C LEU A 122 -32.38 7.33 -2.50
N GLU A 123 -31.21 7.98 -2.48
CA GLU A 123 -29.98 7.46 -1.86
C GLU A 123 -30.13 7.35 -0.33
N GLN A 124 -30.70 8.37 0.32
CA GLN A 124 -30.92 8.38 1.77
C GLN A 124 -31.89 7.28 2.22
N LYS A 125 -32.91 6.99 1.41
CA LYS A 125 -33.86 5.88 1.65
C LYS A 125 -33.30 4.49 1.32
N ARG A 126 -32.05 4.41 0.83
CA ARG A 126 -31.39 3.16 0.37
C ARG A 126 -32.15 2.42 -0.73
N GLU A 127 -32.84 3.16 -1.59
CA GLU A 127 -33.54 2.60 -2.76
C GLU A 127 -32.61 2.54 -3.99
N ILE A 128 -31.69 3.50 -4.08
CA ILE A 128 -30.65 3.56 -5.11
C ILE A 128 -29.27 3.72 -4.46
N LYS A 129 -28.21 3.38 -5.20
CA LYS A 129 -26.82 3.61 -4.84
C LYS A 129 -26.06 4.25 -6.00
N SER A 130 -25.05 5.05 -5.67
CA SER A 130 -24.12 5.57 -6.67
C SER A 130 -22.81 4.78 -6.71
N ILE A 131 -22.30 4.53 -7.92
CA ILE A 131 -21.04 3.84 -8.19
C ILE A 131 -20.23 4.68 -9.20
N LYS A 132 -18.90 4.69 -9.08
CA LYS A 132 -18.02 5.28 -10.11
C LYS A 132 -17.66 4.22 -11.14
N HIS A 133 -17.64 4.59 -12.41
CA HIS A 133 -17.29 3.66 -13.48
C HIS A 133 -15.76 3.46 -13.54
N VAL A 134 -15.27 2.21 -13.58
CA VAL A 134 -13.81 1.93 -13.62
C VAL A 134 -13.11 2.54 -14.84
N LYS A 135 -13.62 2.32 -16.06
CA LYS A 135 -13.09 2.96 -17.28
C LYS A 135 -13.26 4.50 -17.34
N TYR A 136 -14.21 5.07 -16.60
CA TYR A 136 -14.53 6.49 -16.66
C TYR A 136 -14.81 7.04 -15.24
N PRO A 137 -13.77 7.21 -14.40
CA PRO A 137 -13.92 7.48 -12.97
C PRO A 137 -14.67 8.78 -12.64
N THR A 138 -14.69 9.74 -13.57
CA THR A 138 -15.41 11.01 -13.42
C THR A 138 -16.92 10.89 -13.63
N ARG A 139 -17.42 9.73 -14.13
CA ARG A 139 -18.85 9.50 -14.39
C ARG A 139 -19.50 8.83 -13.17
N LYS A 140 -20.38 9.58 -12.50
CA LYS A 140 -21.24 9.06 -11.42
C LYS A 140 -22.44 8.31 -12.02
N ILE A 141 -22.51 7.01 -11.75
CA ILE A 141 -23.57 6.12 -12.23
C ILE A 141 -24.49 5.76 -11.07
N TYR A 142 -25.79 5.68 -11.34
CA TYR A 142 -26.81 5.31 -10.37
C TYR A 142 -27.44 3.96 -10.75
N MET A 143 -27.68 3.11 -9.75
CA MET A 143 -28.35 1.82 -9.90
C MET A 143 -29.20 1.49 -8.66
N LEU A 144 -30.07 0.47 -8.73
CA LEU A 144 -30.84 0.05 -7.56
C LEU A 144 -29.93 -0.52 -6.47
N PHE A 145 -30.28 -0.28 -5.21
CA PHE A 145 -29.43 -0.64 -4.06
C PHE A 145 -29.10 -2.14 -4.01
N ASN A 146 -30.10 -2.98 -4.27
CA ASN A 146 -30.00 -4.44 -4.20
C ASN A 146 -29.37 -5.09 -5.44
N LEU A 147 -29.09 -4.34 -6.50
CA LEU A 147 -28.51 -4.90 -7.72
C LEU A 147 -26.97 -4.95 -7.64
N THR A 148 -26.39 -6.08 -7.97
CA THR A 148 -24.93 -6.22 -8.12
C THR A 148 -24.49 -5.58 -9.44
N PRO A 149 -23.49 -4.68 -9.44
CA PRO A 149 -22.98 -4.07 -10.66
C PRO A 149 -22.33 -5.10 -11.60
N SER A 150 -22.46 -4.87 -12.90
CA SER A 150 -21.83 -5.70 -13.94
C SER A 150 -20.31 -5.56 -13.95
N SER A 151 -19.61 -6.58 -14.45
CA SER A 151 -18.13 -6.61 -14.56
C SER A 151 -17.56 -5.49 -15.41
N GLU A 152 -18.32 -4.96 -16.37
CA GLU A 152 -17.92 -3.78 -17.17
C GLU A 152 -17.86 -2.49 -16.35
N VAL A 153 -18.70 -2.39 -15.32
CA VAL A 153 -18.80 -1.23 -14.43
C VAL A 153 -17.81 -1.37 -13.27
N THR A 154 -17.62 -2.59 -12.73
CA THR A 154 -16.68 -2.88 -11.63
C THR A 154 -15.26 -3.22 -12.06
N GLY A 155 -14.99 -3.40 -13.35
CA GLY A 155 -13.67 -3.76 -13.88
C GLY A 155 -13.37 -5.28 -13.87
N GLY A 156 -14.24 -6.11 -13.29
CA GLY A 156 -14.05 -7.58 -13.24
C GLY A 156 -13.41 -8.06 -11.93
N ALA A 157 -12.87 -9.28 -11.92
CA ALA A 157 -12.29 -9.94 -10.73
C ALA A 157 -10.97 -9.32 -10.25
N TRP A 158 -10.37 -8.45 -11.05
CA TRP A 158 -9.09 -7.80 -10.81
C TRP A 158 -9.19 -6.49 -10.03
N TYR A 159 -10.40 -6.11 -9.61
CA TYR A 159 -10.68 -4.83 -8.98
C TYR A 159 -11.36 -5.03 -7.63
N THR A 160 -10.76 -4.46 -6.58
CA THR A 160 -11.32 -4.37 -5.23
C THR A 160 -11.57 -2.90 -4.94
N ASP A 161 -12.77 -2.56 -4.46
CA ASP A 161 -13.16 -1.16 -4.18
C ASP A 161 -12.97 -0.15 -5.35
N GLN A 162 -13.11 -0.63 -6.59
CA GLN A 162 -12.98 0.16 -7.83
C GLN A 162 -11.54 0.59 -8.17
N GLU A 163 -10.55 0.01 -7.49
CA GLU A 163 -9.13 0.11 -7.83
C GLU A 163 -8.59 -1.26 -8.25
N LEU A 164 -7.59 -1.29 -9.13
CA LEU A 164 -6.98 -2.54 -9.59
C LEU A 164 -6.19 -3.13 -8.41
N ASP A 165 -6.54 -4.34 -8.01
CA ASP A 165 -5.97 -5.02 -6.85
C ASP A 165 -4.63 -5.65 -7.23
N ILE A 166 -3.61 -4.79 -7.34
CA ILE A 166 -2.24 -5.18 -7.74
C ILE A 166 -1.70 -6.24 -6.78
N ASP A 167 -1.97 -6.12 -5.48
CA ASP A 167 -1.51 -7.07 -4.46
C ASP A 167 -2.16 -8.45 -4.64
N PHE A 168 -3.45 -8.51 -4.96
CA PHE A 168 -4.14 -9.75 -5.30
C PHE A 168 -3.61 -10.37 -6.59
N ILE A 169 -3.41 -9.55 -7.64
CA ILE A 169 -2.86 -10.00 -8.92
C ILE A 169 -1.44 -10.56 -8.72
N ASP A 170 -0.56 -9.84 -8.01
CA ASP A 170 0.81 -10.27 -7.75
C ASP A 170 0.86 -11.53 -6.87
N SER A 171 -0.04 -11.64 -5.89
CA SER A 171 -0.17 -12.84 -5.07
C SER A 171 -0.65 -14.05 -5.88
N LEU A 172 -1.62 -13.83 -6.79
CA LEU A 172 -2.13 -14.87 -7.68
C LEU A 172 -1.05 -15.30 -8.69
N LYS A 173 -0.34 -14.34 -9.29
CA LYS A 173 0.80 -14.55 -10.19
C LYS A 173 1.92 -15.33 -9.49
N ALA A 174 2.27 -14.97 -8.25
CA ALA A 174 3.28 -15.69 -7.47
C ALA A 174 2.84 -17.14 -7.15
N ALA A 175 1.57 -17.36 -6.83
CA ALA A 175 1.03 -18.69 -6.58
C ALA A 175 1.02 -19.56 -7.86
N CYS A 176 0.60 -18.99 -9.00
CA CYS A 176 0.64 -19.63 -10.31
C CYS A 176 2.08 -19.98 -10.68
N LEU A 177 3.01 -19.03 -10.56
CA LEU A 177 4.43 -19.22 -10.84
C LEU A 177 5.04 -20.32 -9.95
N LYS A 178 4.69 -20.36 -8.67
CA LYS A 178 5.15 -21.40 -7.73
C LYS A 178 4.62 -22.78 -8.12
N TYR A 179 3.35 -22.89 -8.47
CA TYR A 179 2.75 -24.14 -8.94
C TYR A 179 3.43 -24.63 -10.22
N ILE A 180 3.61 -23.73 -11.20
CA ILE A 180 4.22 -24.04 -12.48
C ILE A 180 5.68 -24.44 -12.31
N THR A 181 6.45 -23.67 -11.55
CA THR A 181 7.87 -23.96 -11.27
C THR A 181 8.02 -25.31 -10.56
N SER A 182 7.14 -25.63 -9.62
CA SER A 182 7.20 -26.90 -8.88
C SER A 182 6.99 -28.15 -9.73
N ARG A 183 6.38 -27.99 -10.92
CA ARG A 183 6.12 -29.08 -11.88
C ARG A 183 6.95 -28.99 -13.15
N SER A 184 7.62 -27.87 -13.38
CA SER A 184 8.49 -27.63 -14.54
C SER A 184 9.97 -27.92 -14.25
N PHE A 185 10.36 -28.07 -12.97
CA PHE A 185 11.73 -28.44 -12.58
C PHE A 185 11.78 -29.57 -11.52
N PRO A 186 12.70 -30.55 -11.65
CA PRO A 186 12.89 -31.60 -10.66
C PRO A 186 13.55 -31.07 -9.37
N ARG A 187 13.02 -31.47 -8.21
CA ARG A 187 13.62 -31.18 -6.89
C ARG A 187 14.69 -32.22 -6.55
N ALA A 188 15.92 -32.00 -7.01
CA ALA A 188 17.08 -32.78 -6.56
C ALA A 188 17.83 -32.00 -5.47
N GLU A 189 17.98 -32.59 -4.28
CA GLU A 189 18.77 -31.97 -3.20
C GLU A 189 20.23 -31.79 -3.65
N GLY A 190 20.72 -30.55 -3.60
CA GLY A 190 22.12 -30.21 -3.86
C GLY A 190 22.47 -29.82 -5.29
N ILE A 191 21.51 -29.76 -6.23
CA ILE A 191 21.76 -29.27 -7.60
C ILE A 191 20.78 -28.12 -7.90
N PRO A 192 21.24 -26.85 -7.88
CA PRO A 192 20.37 -25.68 -8.00
C PRO A 192 19.59 -25.57 -9.33
N ASP A 193 19.96 -26.31 -10.37
CA ASP A 193 19.45 -26.16 -11.74
C ASP A 193 19.20 -27.52 -12.45
N ALA A 194 18.56 -28.47 -11.76
CA ALA A 194 18.16 -29.72 -12.40
C ALA A 194 16.99 -29.47 -13.38
N VAL A 195 17.05 -30.06 -14.58
CA VAL A 195 16.04 -29.94 -15.65
C VAL A 195 15.48 -31.33 -15.96
N PHE A 196 14.17 -31.41 -16.24
CA PHE A 196 13.58 -32.66 -16.71
C PHE A 196 14.17 -33.08 -18.06
N GLY A 197 14.31 -34.39 -18.28
CA GLY A 197 14.75 -34.94 -19.58
C GLY A 197 13.76 -34.62 -20.71
N ALA A 198 14.17 -34.84 -21.95
CA ALA A 198 13.36 -34.56 -23.15
C ALA A 198 12.02 -35.33 -23.19
N GLU A 199 11.90 -36.41 -22.42
CA GLU A 199 10.71 -37.26 -22.30
C GLU A 199 9.60 -36.71 -21.37
N HIS A 200 9.79 -35.56 -20.71
CA HIS A 200 8.84 -35.06 -19.72
C HIS A 200 7.66 -34.29 -20.34
N GLU A 201 6.48 -34.90 -20.33
CA GLU A 201 5.25 -34.34 -20.93
C GLU A 201 4.30 -33.64 -19.93
N HIS A 202 4.58 -33.68 -18.61
CA HIS A 202 3.60 -33.31 -17.57
C HIS A 202 3.65 -31.81 -17.17
N TYR A 203 3.65 -30.92 -18.15
CA TYR A 203 3.57 -29.48 -17.88
C TYR A 203 2.15 -29.06 -17.47
N PRO A 204 2.00 -28.17 -16.47
CA PRO A 204 0.69 -27.78 -15.97
C PRO A 204 -0.10 -26.97 -17.00
N THR A 205 -1.37 -27.32 -17.19
CA THR A 205 -2.32 -26.63 -18.07
C THR A 205 -3.06 -25.49 -17.35
N ALA A 206 -3.61 -24.51 -18.08
CA ALA A 206 -4.37 -23.40 -17.49
C ALA A 206 -5.59 -23.87 -16.66
N SER A 207 -6.25 -24.95 -17.10
CA SER A 207 -7.34 -25.61 -16.35
C SER A 207 -6.86 -26.23 -15.04
N GLU A 208 -5.64 -26.77 -15.00
CA GLU A 208 -5.04 -27.32 -13.78
C GLU A 208 -4.56 -26.24 -12.82
N VAL A 209 -4.06 -25.12 -13.35
CA VAL A 209 -3.73 -23.92 -12.55
C VAL A 209 -4.99 -23.33 -11.93
N LYS A 210 -6.10 -23.22 -12.69
CA LYS A 210 -7.40 -22.82 -12.14
C LYS A 210 -7.85 -23.73 -11.00
N ARG A 211 -7.83 -25.04 -11.22
CA ARG A 211 -8.19 -26.03 -10.21
C ARG A 211 -7.34 -25.87 -8.96
N PHE A 212 -6.03 -25.67 -9.10
CA PHE A 212 -5.13 -25.41 -7.99
C PHE A 212 -5.50 -24.14 -7.21
N ILE A 213 -5.81 -23.03 -7.89
CA ILE A 213 -6.23 -21.77 -7.24
C ILE A 213 -7.53 -21.97 -6.45
N THR A 214 -8.51 -22.65 -7.05
CA THR A 214 -9.82 -22.92 -6.42
C THR A 214 -9.69 -23.86 -5.22
N GLU A 215 -8.93 -24.95 -5.35
CA GLU A 215 -8.72 -25.93 -4.27
C GLU A 215 -7.88 -25.35 -3.12
N SER A 216 -6.92 -24.47 -3.44
CA SER A 216 -6.06 -23.81 -2.45
C SER A 216 -6.74 -22.65 -1.73
N ARG A 217 -7.98 -22.28 -2.11
CA ARG A 217 -8.77 -21.15 -1.56
C ARG A 217 -8.00 -19.83 -1.54
N ILE A 218 -7.13 -19.61 -2.53
CA ILE A 218 -6.30 -18.41 -2.63
C ILE A 218 -7.15 -17.19 -3.02
N SER A 219 -8.16 -17.42 -3.86
CA SER A 219 -9.15 -16.42 -4.25
C SER A 219 -10.49 -16.71 -3.58
N SER A 220 -11.13 -15.67 -3.04
CA SER A 220 -12.54 -15.69 -2.62
C SER A 220 -13.51 -15.42 -3.78
N ILE A 221 -12.97 -15.00 -4.93
CA ILE A 221 -13.69 -14.65 -6.16
C ILE A 221 -13.57 -15.81 -7.16
N GLU A 222 -14.67 -16.22 -7.79
CA GLU A 222 -14.65 -17.25 -8.83
C GLU A 222 -13.98 -16.72 -10.11
N LEU A 223 -12.77 -17.21 -10.40
CA LEU A 223 -12.01 -16.85 -11.60
C LEU A 223 -12.38 -17.74 -12.79
N SER A 224 -12.53 -17.16 -13.98
CA SER A 224 -12.70 -17.91 -15.22
C SER A 224 -11.36 -18.41 -15.77
N VAL A 225 -11.39 -19.38 -16.70
CA VAL A 225 -10.14 -19.87 -17.34
C VAL A 225 -9.50 -18.76 -18.17
N LYS A 226 -10.32 -17.90 -18.80
CA LYS A 226 -9.85 -16.74 -19.57
C LYS A 226 -9.16 -15.69 -18.73
N ASP A 227 -9.60 -15.50 -17.48
CA ASP A 227 -8.93 -14.56 -16.57
C ASP A 227 -7.50 -15.04 -16.30
N ILE A 228 -7.31 -16.34 -16.06
CA ILE A 228 -5.99 -16.94 -15.84
C ILE A 228 -5.14 -16.90 -17.11
N GLU A 229 -5.73 -17.12 -18.29
CA GLU A 229 -5.00 -17.00 -19.56
C GLU A 229 -4.50 -15.57 -19.79
N THR A 230 -5.35 -14.57 -19.56
CA THR A 230 -5.00 -13.14 -19.71
C THR A 230 -3.88 -12.73 -18.75
N ASP A 231 -3.96 -13.18 -17.50
CA ASP A 231 -2.93 -12.89 -16.48
C ASP A 231 -1.59 -13.57 -16.78
N MET A 232 -1.61 -14.61 -17.61
CA MET A 232 -0.45 -15.42 -18.01
C MET A 232 0.18 -14.96 -19.33
N GLU A 233 -0.57 -14.33 -20.24
CA GLU A 233 -0.04 -13.71 -21.46
C GLU A 233 0.95 -12.58 -21.14
N ASP A 234 0.69 -11.85 -20.06
CA ASP A 234 1.54 -10.76 -19.50
C ASP A 234 2.95 -11.24 -19.07
N PHE A 235 3.20 -12.56 -18.98
CA PHE A 235 4.53 -13.13 -18.73
C PHE A 235 5.39 -13.29 -20.00
N SER A 236 4.83 -13.13 -21.20
CA SER A 236 5.44 -13.57 -22.46
C SER A 236 5.90 -12.46 -23.41
N ASP A 237 5.75 -11.18 -23.05
CA ASP A 237 6.04 -10.06 -23.96
C ASP A 237 7.53 -9.68 -24.02
N GLU A 238 8.33 -10.50 -24.71
CA GLU A 238 9.44 -10.02 -25.57
C GLU A 238 9.46 -10.84 -26.88
N GLU A 239 8.63 -10.36 -27.81
CA GLU A 239 8.65 -10.44 -29.29
C GLU A 239 8.20 -11.68 -30.11
N GLU A 240 7.33 -11.29 -31.05
CA GLU A 240 7.06 -11.70 -32.44
C GLU A 240 6.10 -12.85 -32.80
N ASP A 241 5.12 -12.41 -33.59
CA ASP A 241 4.01 -13.07 -34.26
C ASP A 241 4.45 -14.25 -35.13
N ASN A 242 3.88 -15.43 -34.89
CA ASN A 242 3.67 -16.44 -35.93
C ASN A 242 2.51 -17.35 -35.51
N GLY A 243 1.43 -17.25 -36.29
CA GLY A 243 0.14 -17.87 -36.01
C GLY A 243 0.14 -19.40 -35.90
N LEU A 244 -0.87 -19.86 -35.16
CA LEU A 244 -1.38 -21.23 -35.05
C LEU A 244 -0.42 -22.29 -34.46
N VAL A 245 -0.32 -22.33 -33.13
CA VAL A 245 -0.07 -23.56 -32.36
C VAL A 245 -0.85 -23.52 -31.04
N GLN A 246 -1.46 -24.65 -30.67
CA GLN A 246 -2.07 -24.91 -29.37
C GLN A 246 -0.98 -24.89 -28.28
N TRP A 247 -0.96 -23.86 -27.43
CA TRP A 247 0.12 -23.61 -26.47
C TRP A 247 0.10 -24.60 -25.30
N SER A 248 1.15 -25.41 -25.18
CA SER A 248 1.63 -25.94 -23.91
C SER A 248 2.80 -25.07 -23.44
N TYR A 249 2.70 -24.53 -22.23
CA TYR A 249 3.61 -23.52 -21.69
C TYR A 249 5.04 -24.08 -21.53
N LYS A 250 6.00 -23.57 -22.30
CA LYS A 250 7.43 -23.74 -22.01
C LYS A 250 7.93 -22.44 -21.35
N ALA A 251 7.91 -22.39 -20.03
CA ALA A 251 8.40 -21.24 -19.27
C ALA A 251 9.92 -21.10 -19.45
N ILE A 252 10.36 -20.25 -20.39
CA ILE A 252 11.77 -19.88 -20.54
C ILE A 252 12.03 -18.66 -19.66
N LYS A 253 12.51 -18.86 -18.43
CA LYS A 253 13.12 -17.78 -17.66
C LYS A 253 14.58 -17.63 -18.12
N LYS A 254 15.00 -16.44 -18.57
CA LYS A 254 16.41 -16.07 -18.79
C LYS A 254 17.15 -16.21 -17.45
N ALA A 255 17.86 -17.31 -17.24
CA ALA A 255 18.79 -17.46 -16.12
C ALA A 255 20.07 -16.65 -16.41
N VAL A 256 20.40 -15.71 -15.53
CA VAL A 256 21.48 -14.71 -15.69
C VAL A 256 22.89 -15.33 -15.59
N ASN A 257 23.03 -16.62 -15.27
CA ASN A 257 24.33 -17.30 -15.17
C ASN A 257 24.35 -18.57 -16.02
N ARG A 258 24.69 -18.45 -17.31
CA ARG A 258 25.28 -19.58 -18.02
C ARG A 258 26.79 -19.60 -17.73
N LEU A 259 27.22 -20.64 -17.03
CA LEU A 259 28.58 -21.18 -17.18
C LEU A 259 28.84 -21.44 -18.68
N SER A 260 30.08 -21.24 -19.11
CA SER A 260 30.51 -21.51 -20.48
C SER A 260 30.14 -22.93 -20.88
N THR A 261 29.30 -23.04 -21.91
CA THR A 261 28.97 -24.29 -22.59
C THR A 261 30.23 -24.90 -23.19
N GLU A 262 30.83 -25.88 -22.51
CA GLU A 262 31.56 -26.93 -23.20
C GLU A 262 30.54 -27.95 -23.71
N THR A 263 30.58 -28.19 -25.01
CA THR A 263 29.68 -28.96 -25.89
C THR A 263 29.56 -30.46 -25.57
N PHE A 264 29.80 -30.88 -24.32
CA PHE A 264 29.88 -32.30 -23.92
C PHE A 264 28.59 -32.89 -23.35
N THR A 265 27.61 -32.07 -22.96
CA THR A 265 26.38 -32.57 -22.33
C THR A 265 25.37 -33.19 -23.30
N GLU A 266 25.51 -32.93 -24.60
CA GLU A 266 24.58 -33.40 -25.64
C GLU A 266 25.12 -34.57 -26.46
N THR A 267 26.41 -34.89 -26.34
CA THR A 267 27.03 -36.04 -27.00
C THR A 267 26.99 -37.30 -26.12
N PRO A 268 26.60 -38.47 -26.63
CA PRO A 268 26.46 -39.69 -25.84
C PRO A 268 27.78 -40.17 -25.19
N CYS A 269 28.93 -39.73 -25.72
CA CYS A 269 30.24 -40.02 -25.15
C CYS A 269 30.53 -39.27 -23.83
N GLY A 270 29.92 -38.10 -23.60
CA GLY A 270 30.17 -37.27 -22.40
C GLY A 270 29.72 -37.91 -21.07
N LYS A 271 28.86 -38.92 -21.12
CA LYS A 271 28.39 -39.69 -19.94
C LYS A 271 28.52 -41.21 -20.13
N CYS A 272 29.38 -41.66 -21.05
CA CYS A 272 29.48 -43.07 -21.42
C CYS A 272 30.07 -43.94 -20.28
N PRO A 273 29.39 -45.01 -19.83
CA PRO A 273 29.84 -45.83 -18.69
C PRO A 273 31.08 -46.68 -18.96
N VAL A 274 31.50 -46.82 -20.23
CA VAL A 274 32.65 -47.64 -20.66
C VAL A 274 33.71 -46.82 -21.40
N PHE A 275 33.70 -45.49 -21.22
CA PHE A 275 34.60 -44.55 -21.91
C PHE A 275 36.08 -44.93 -21.82
N SER A 276 36.51 -45.50 -20.69
CA SER A 276 37.89 -45.95 -20.45
C SER A 276 38.35 -47.15 -21.31
N PHE A 277 37.42 -47.89 -21.91
CA PHE A 277 37.70 -49.01 -22.81
C PHE A 277 37.64 -48.62 -24.30
N CYS A 278 37.37 -47.34 -24.59
CA CYS A 278 37.24 -46.80 -25.93
C CYS A 278 38.62 -46.35 -26.46
N VAL A 279 39.27 -47.20 -27.27
CA VAL A 279 40.62 -46.96 -27.82
C VAL A 279 40.68 -47.33 -29.31
N GLU A 280 41.60 -46.73 -30.08
CA GLU A 280 41.87 -47.15 -31.46
C GLU A 280 42.29 -48.64 -31.48
N ASP A 281 41.62 -49.44 -32.32
CA ASP A 281 41.76 -50.90 -32.43
C ASP A 281 41.36 -51.75 -31.21
N GLY A 282 40.60 -51.16 -30.26
CA GLY A 282 40.00 -51.88 -29.12
C GLY A 282 38.61 -52.50 -29.40
N PRO A 283 38.08 -53.34 -28.49
CA PRO A 283 36.75 -53.96 -28.63
C PRO A 283 35.61 -52.92 -28.68
N ILE A 284 35.85 -51.72 -28.14
CA ILE A 284 35.00 -50.54 -28.25
C ILE A 284 35.87 -49.39 -28.76
N SER A 285 35.40 -48.70 -29.79
CA SER A 285 36.02 -47.55 -30.45
C SER A 285 34.93 -46.64 -31.04
N PRO A 286 35.24 -45.36 -31.34
CA PRO A 286 34.25 -44.46 -31.94
C PRO A 286 33.70 -44.96 -33.29
N MET A 287 34.45 -45.77 -34.04
CA MET A 287 34.02 -46.35 -35.31
C MET A 287 33.00 -47.50 -35.16
N ASN A 288 32.97 -48.17 -34.00
CA ASN A 288 32.11 -49.34 -33.75
C ASN A 288 31.07 -49.11 -32.63
N CYS A 289 31.03 -47.92 -32.04
CA CYS A 289 30.07 -47.53 -31.00
C CYS A 289 28.67 -47.21 -31.56
N GLU A 290 27.67 -47.99 -31.15
CA GLU A 290 26.29 -47.88 -31.64
C GLU A 290 25.60 -46.57 -31.20
N TYR A 291 25.83 -46.13 -29.96
CA TYR A 291 25.27 -44.87 -29.44
C TYR A 291 25.78 -43.63 -30.18
N TYR A 292 27.07 -43.65 -30.56
CA TYR A 292 27.68 -42.56 -31.32
C TYR A 292 27.14 -42.51 -32.76
N LYS A 293 26.87 -43.69 -33.35
CA LYS A 293 26.28 -43.82 -34.69
C LYS A 293 24.81 -43.38 -34.75
N VAL A 294 24.00 -43.72 -33.76
CA VAL A 294 22.58 -43.27 -33.66
C VAL A 294 22.51 -41.76 -33.51
N TRP A 295 23.38 -41.16 -32.71
CA TRP A 295 23.42 -39.72 -32.50
C TRP A 295 23.82 -38.96 -33.78
N LEU A 296 24.78 -39.47 -34.55
CA LEU A 296 25.15 -38.91 -35.87
C LEU A 296 24.03 -39.05 -36.91
N ASN A 297 23.26 -40.14 -36.89
CA ASN A 297 22.17 -40.34 -37.85
C ASN A 297 20.90 -39.55 -37.51
N CYS A 298 20.64 -39.22 -36.24
CA CYS A 298 19.50 -38.39 -35.83
C CYS A 298 19.66 -36.91 -36.22
N SER A 299 20.87 -36.43 -36.50
CA SER A 299 21.11 -35.04 -36.90
C SER A 299 20.81 -34.78 -38.38
N ASP A 300 20.79 -35.82 -39.23
CA ASP A 300 20.59 -35.72 -40.69
C ASP A 300 19.15 -35.98 -41.17
N GLN A 301 18.18 -36.27 -40.29
CA GLN A 301 16.77 -36.55 -40.66
C GLN A 301 15.81 -35.35 -40.63
N LYS A 302 16.29 -34.11 -40.47
CA LYS A 302 15.45 -32.90 -40.57
C LYS A 302 15.67 -32.10 -41.86
N MET A 303 15.75 -32.76 -43.01
CA MET A 303 15.62 -32.13 -44.34
C MET A 303 15.02 -33.09 -45.38
N SER A 304 13.73 -33.43 -45.23
CA SER A 304 12.79 -33.98 -46.24
C SER A 304 11.52 -34.35 -45.45
N GLU A 305 10.30 -33.88 -45.68
CA GLU A 305 9.60 -33.52 -46.90
C GLU A 305 8.32 -32.72 -46.56
N SER A 306 7.81 -32.07 -47.59
CA SER A 306 6.67 -31.16 -47.66
C SER A 306 5.34 -31.86 -47.98
N CYS A 307 4.25 -31.25 -47.50
CA CYS A 307 2.99 -30.98 -48.22
C CYS A 307 2.18 -32.15 -48.86
N THR A 308 1.00 -32.36 -48.26
CA THR A 308 -0.33 -32.61 -48.87
C THR A 308 -0.57 -33.84 -49.76
N ASP A 309 -1.59 -34.58 -49.33
CA ASP A 309 -2.48 -35.39 -50.17
C ASP A 309 -3.04 -34.61 -51.37
N LEU A 310 -2.95 -35.19 -52.57
CA LEU A 310 -4.08 -35.46 -53.47
C LEU A 310 -3.68 -36.40 -54.63
N ALA A 311 -4.55 -37.37 -54.88
CA ALA A 311 -4.77 -38.19 -56.08
C ALA A 311 -4.01 -39.54 -56.25
N ASP A 312 -4.80 -40.60 -56.03
CA ASP A 312 -5.14 -41.68 -56.97
C ASP A 312 -4.20 -42.89 -57.23
N LEU A 313 -4.85 -44.05 -57.03
CA LEU A 313 -4.71 -45.38 -57.63
C LEU A 313 -3.92 -46.47 -56.89
N GLU A 314 -4.69 -47.53 -56.58
CA GLU A 314 -4.34 -48.82 -56.01
C GLU A 314 -3.28 -49.60 -56.83
N VAL A 315 -2.53 -50.48 -56.15
CA VAL A 315 -2.54 -51.96 -56.32
C VAL A 315 -1.24 -52.60 -55.77
N ASN A 316 -1.44 -53.42 -54.73
CA ASN A 316 -0.78 -54.69 -54.34
C ASN A 316 0.75 -54.88 -54.12
N ASP A 317 1.01 -55.23 -52.85
CA ASP A 317 1.59 -56.48 -52.33
C ASP A 317 3.10 -56.81 -52.39
N LYS A 318 3.57 -57.12 -51.16
CA LYS A 318 4.50 -58.20 -50.73
C LYS A 318 5.98 -58.01 -51.05
N GLU A 319 6.93 -58.39 -50.20
CA GLU A 319 6.97 -58.95 -48.84
C GLU A 319 8.43 -58.76 -48.36
N LEU A 320 8.59 -58.71 -47.04
CA LEU A 320 9.74 -59.01 -46.14
C LEU A 320 10.91 -59.88 -46.72
N PRO A 321 12.08 -60.07 -46.03
CA PRO A 321 12.50 -59.64 -44.68
C PRO A 321 13.99 -59.18 -44.54
N GLN A 322 14.30 -58.60 -43.36
CA GLN A 322 15.46 -58.77 -42.43
C GLN A 322 16.65 -59.73 -42.80
N PRO A 323 17.82 -59.78 -42.08
CA PRO A 323 18.49 -58.86 -41.12
C PRO A 323 20.07 -58.88 -41.17
N GLN A 324 20.70 -58.26 -40.15
CA GLN A 324 21.99 -58.58 -39.47
C GLN A 324 23.37 -58.02 -39.92
N ASN A 325 23.93 -57.27 -38.95
CA ASN A 325 25.25 -57.40 -38.31
C ASN A 325 26.53 -56.71 -38.85
N SER A 326 27.06 -55.91 -37.92
CA SER A 326 28.47 -55.71 -37.51
C SER A 326 29.51 -55.17 -38.49
N ASN A 327 29.92 -53.93 -38.22
CA ASN A 327 31.29 -53.41 -38.08
C ASN A 327 32.43 -54.18 -38.78
N HIS A 328 33.16 -53.53 -39.68
CA HIS A 328 34.40 -52.83 -39.33
C HIS A 328 35.05 -52.18 -40.55
N LEU A 329 35.57 -50.98 -40.30
CA LEU A 329 36.84 -50.42 -40.77
C LEU A 329 37.04 -49.98 -42.23
N SER A 330 37.78 -48.87 -42.24
CA SER A 330 38.79 -48.47 -43.20
C SER A 330 38.27 -47.74 -44.43
N THR A 331 38.33 -46.40 -44.48
CA THR A 331 39.47 -45.46 -44.40
C THR A 331 39.62 -44.84 -45.79
N ALA A 332 39.06 -43.62 -45.88
CA ALA A 332 39.54 -42.44 -46.62
C ALA A 332 39.82 -42.57 -48.14
N PRO A 333 39.48 -41.52 -48.92
CA PRO A 333 40.25 -40.28 -48.83
C PRO A 333 39.44 -38.98 -48.80
N LEU A 334 40.10 -37.93 -48.28
CA LEU A 334 40.10 -36.52 -48.72
C LEU A 334 38.83 -36.00 -49.44
N LYS A 335 38.19 -34.90 -49.03
CA LYS A 335 38.75 -33.60 -48.63
C LYS A 335 37.58 -32.78 -48.05
N ASP A 336 37.88 -31.93 -47.08
CA ASP A 336 36.99 -30.95 -46.41
C ASP A 336 36.34 -31.42 -45.11
N LYS A 337 37.11 -31.46 -44.01
CA LYS A 337 36.71 -31.22 -42.61
C LYS A 337 37.89 -31.50 -41.67
N LEU A 338 37.82 -30.94 -40.45
CA LEU A 338 38.69 -31.08 -39.27
C LEU A 338 39.66 -29.92 -39.05
N LEU A 339 39.32 -29.11 -38.06
CA LEU A 339 40.24 -28.60 -37.04
C LEU A 339 39.42 -28.32 -35.76
N THR A 340 39.48 -29.26 -34.82
CA THR A 340 39.28 -29.05 -33.38
C THR A 340 40.60 -29.31 -32.69
N ASN A 341 40.90 -28.58 -31.62
CA ASN A 341 41.19 -29.16 -30.29
C ASN A 341 41.72 -28.09 -29.34
N SER A 342 41.16 -28.06 -28.14
CA SER A 342 41.66 -27.29 -27.00
C SER A 342 41.53 -28.15 -25.74
N SER A 343 42.65 -28.48 -25.11
CA SER A 343 42.71 -28.76 -23.67
C SER A 343 44.13 -28.60 -23.11
N TYR A 344 44.22 -27.69 -22.13
CA TYR A 344 45.07 -27.65 -20.93
C TYR A 344 46.60 -27.40 -21.00
N LEU A 345 46.99 -26.17 -20.58
CA LEU A 345 47.72 -25.83 -19.32
C LEU A 345 48.90 -24.85 -19.42
N ALA A 346 48.86 -23.91 -18.47
CA ALA A 346 49.97 -23.29 -17.74
C ALA A 346 50.82 -22.19 -18.43
N ALA A 347 50.50 -20.92 -18.13
CA ALA A 347 51.34 -20.07 -17.27
C ALA A 347 50.71 -18.67 -17.13
N GLU A 348 50.82 -18.13 -15.93
CA GLU A 348 50.35 -16.83 -15.46
C GLU A 348 50.93 -15.61 -16.20
N ILE A 349 50.08 -14.56 -16.31
CA ILE A 349 50.39 -13.10 -16.27
C ILE A 349 51.17 -12.50 -17.48
N PRO A 350 50.94 -11.24 -17.92
CA PRO A 350 49.74 -10.42 -18.14
C PRO A 350 49.67 -10.06 -19.66
N LEU A 351 48.96 -9.00 -20.07
CA LEU A 351 48.85 -8.45 -21.45
C LEU A 351 47.68 -8.99 -22.27
N LYS A 352 46.45 -8.63 -21.86
CA LYS A 352 45.46 -8.04 -22.80
C LYS A 352 44.22 -7.45 -22.10
N PHE A 353 44.43 -6.86 -20.93
CA PHE A 353 43.59 -5.76 -20.43
C PHE A 353 43.79 -4.45 -21.25
N GLY A 354 44.69 -4.47 -22.25
CA GLY A 354 45.07 -3.31 -23.07
C GLY A 354 44.27 -3.07 -24.34
N HIS A 355 43.29 -3.91 -24.70
CA HIS A 355 42.50 -3.72 -25.95
C HIS A 355 41.01 -3.41 -25.73
N PHE A 356 40.51 -3.55 -24.50
CA PHE A 356 39.16 -3.14 -24.13
C PHE A 356 39.12 -1.70 -23.55
N MET A 357 40.25 -1.23 -23.01
CA MET A 357 40.39 0.13 -22.47
C MET A 357 40.59 1.25 -23.52
N SER A 358 40.77 0.96 -24.82
CA SER A 358 40.95 2.03 -25.82
C SER A 358 39.66 2.51 -26.50
N ASN A 359 38.56 1.75 -26.44
CA ASN A 359 37.31 2.12 -27.10
C ASN A 359 36.30 2.81 -26.17
N LEU A 360 36.61 2.93 -24.87
CA LEU A 360 35.89 3.80 -23.93
C LEU A 360 36.52 5.18 -23.76
N TRP A 361 37.65 5.45 -24.43
CA TRP A 361 38.42 6.70 -24.32
C TRP A 361 38.50 7.52 -25.62
N THR A 362 37.58 7.33 -26.56
CA THR A 362 37.52 8.14 -27.79
C THR A 362 36.09 8.38 -28.28
N SER A 363 35.27 9.09 -27.49
CA SER A 363 34.26 10.05 -28.00
C SER A 363 33.56 10.79 -26.85
N GLY A 364 33.86 12.10 -26.75
CA GLY A 364 33.12 13.18 -26.08
C GLY A 364 32.41 12.88 -24.75
N SER A 365 33.03 13.10 -23.59
CA SER A 365 33.08 14.39 -22.88
C SER A 365 31.70 15.05 -22.65
N GLU A 366 31.05 14.66 -21.55
CA GLU A 366 30.22 15.45 -20.59
C GLU A 366 29.09 14.62 -19.95
N LEU A 367 28.56 13.58 -20.62
CA LEU A 367 27.42 12.78 -20.12
C LEU A 367 27.80 11.50 -19.36
N SER A 368 28.97 10.91 -19.63
CA SER A 368 29.40 9.65 -18.98
C SER A 368 29.93 9.87 -17.56
N SER A 369 30.47 11.07 -17.28
CA SER A 369 30.92 11.43 -15.94
C SER A 369 29.75 11.59 -14.97
N SER A 370 28.59 12.07 -15.42
CA SER A 370 27.40 12.20 -14.57
C SER A 370 26.78 10.84 -14.27
N LEU A 371 26.62 9.96 -15.27
CA LEU A 371 26.05 8.62 -15.10
C LEU A 371 26.91 7.71 -14.20
N PHE A 372 28.24 7.77 -14.34
CA PHE A 372 29.15 6.97 -13.52
C PHE A 372 29.29 7.51 -12.09
N LEU A 373 29.27 8.83 -11.89
CA LEU A 373 29.15 9.40 -10.54
C LEU A 373 27.79 9.08 -9.92
N GLN A 374 26.69 9.15 -10.69
CA GLN A 374 25.34 8.90 -10.19
C GLN A 374 25.14 7.44 -9.76
N GLN A 375 25.76 6.48 -10.47
CA GLN A 375 25.80 5.07 -10.03
C GLN A 375 26.69 4.84 -8.79
N GLN A 376 27.86 5.50 -8.69
CA GLN A 376 28.69 5.41 -7.49
C GLN A 376 28.05 6.07 -6.27
N GLN A 377 27.37 7.20 -6.47
CA GLN A 377 26.68 7.95 -5.41
C GLN A 377 25.42 7.20 -4.94
N GLN A 378 24.64 6.61 -5.85
CA GLN A 378 23.54 5.69 -5.48
C GLN A 378 24.02 4.43 -4.74
N GLN A 379 25.18 3.88 -5.08
CA GLN A 379 25.77 2.77 -4.32
C GLN A 379 26.24 3.19 -2.93
N GLN A 380 26.79 4.40 -2.78
CA GLN A 380 27.20 4.97 -1.48
C GLN A 380 26.00 5.29 -0.58
N ASP A 381 24.93 5.90 -1.11
CA ASP A 381 23.74 6.28 -0.37
C ASP A 381 22.96 5.06 0.15
N ASN A 382 23.03 3.93 -0.56
CA ASN A 382 22.36 2.69 -0.14
C ASN A 382 23.10 1.93 0.99
N CYS A 383 24.32 2.36 1.32
CA CYS A 383 25.13 1.78 2.39
C CYS A 383 24.93 2.49 3.73
N ILE A 384 24.25 3.65 3.77
CA ILE A 384 24.03 4.43 4.98
C ILE A 384 22.56 4.37 5.39
N ILE A 385 22.32 4.11 6.67
CA ILE A 385 21.01 4.23 7.29
C ILE A 385 21.06 5.40 8.26
N TRP A 386 20.15 6.34 8.11
CA TRP A 386 19.97 7.42 9.07
C TRP A 386 18.85 7.08 10.04
N LEU A 387 19.03 7.39 11.32
CA LEU A 387 18.00 7.30 12.35
C LEU A 387 18.16 8.52 13.26
N LEU A 388 17.17 9.43 13.30
CA LEU A 388 17.15 10.63 14.14
C LEU A 388 18.51 11.37 14.19
N GLY A 389 19.08 11.71 13.03
CA GLY A 389 20.36 12.42 12.93
C GLY A 389 21.63 11.58 13.08
N CYS A 390 21.52 10.27 13.33
CA CYS A 390 22.67 9.36 13.45
C CYS A 390 22.78 8.45 12.22
N SER A 391 23.99 8.33 11.66
CA SER A 391 24.29 7.46 10.53
C SER A 391 24.80 6.09 10.99
N TYR A 392 24.40 5.03 10.29
CA TYR A 392 24.85 3.66 10.45
C TYR A 392 25.30 3.11 9.11
N ILE A 393 26.46 2.46 9.06
CA ILE A 393 27.04 1.93 7.82
C ILE A 393 26.73 0.43 7.72
N ILE A 394 26.16 0.02 6.59
CA ILE A 394 25.95 -1.39 6.23
C ILE A 394 27.25 -1.89 5.60
N LYS A 395 27.82 -3.00 6.11
CA LYS A 395 29.03 -3.57 5.52
C LYS A 395 28.68 -4.39 4.27
N PRO A 396 29.54 -4.47 3.24
CA PRO A 396 29.26 -5.21 2.00
C PRO A 396 28.92 -6.70 2.19
N THR A 397 29.44 -7.34 3.23
CA THR A 397 29.08 -8.73 3.62
C THR A 397 27.64 -8.85 4.11
N ASP A 398 27.12 -7.80 4.76
CA ASP A 398 25.77 -7.75 5.28
C ASP A 398 24.76 -7.66 4.13
N HIS A 399 25.10 -7.08 2.98
CA HIS A 399 24.20 -7.02 1.81
C HIS A 399 23.89 -8.41 1.22
N ILE A 400 24.86 -9.33 1.20
CA ILE A 400 24.64 -10.70 0.72
C ILE A 400 23.81 -11.49 1.74
N GLN A 401 24.08 -11.35 3.04
CA GLN A 401 23.26 -11.96 4.10
C GLN A 401 21.85 -11.36 4.16
N GLN A 402 21.71 -10.04 4.01
CA GLN A 402 20.44 -9.32 4.00
C GLN A 402 19.61 -9.70 2.77
N ALA A 403 20.23 -9.85 1.58
CA ALA A 403 19.56 -10.36 0.39
C ALA A 403 19.15 -11.85 0.55
N LEU A 404 19.99 -12.69 1.18
CA LEU A 404 19.65 -14.09 1.48
C LEU A 404 18.49 -14.20 2.49
N LEU A 405 18.47 -13.35 3.51
CA LEU A 405 17.46 -13.33 4.56
C LEU A 405 16.16 -12.65 4.10
N GLU A 406 16.23 -11.62 3.25
CA GLU A 406 15.07 -11.03 2.57
C GLU A 406 14.42 -12.04 1.62
N ALA A 407 15.22 -12.88 0.93
CA ALA A 407 14.71 -14.01 0.15
C ALA A 407 14.09 -15.13 1.02
N GLN A 408 14.46 -15.24 2.30
CA GLN A 408 13.89 -16.19 3.27
C GLN A 408 12.74 -15.60 4.10
N ARG A 409 12.46 -14.31 3.96
CA ARG A 409 11.45 -13.58 4.73
C ARG A 409 10.05 -14.18 4.55
N ASP A 410 9.70 -14.60 3.34
CA ASP A 410 8.39 -15.19 3.02
C ASP A 410 8.21 -16.61 3.59
N LEU A 411 9.29 -17.29 3.98
CA LEU A 411 9.25 -18.60 4.63
C LEU A 411 9.02 -18.50 6.15
N MET A 412 9.43 -17.39 6.78
CA MET A 412 9.35 -17.21 8.24
C MET A 412 8.01 -16.64 8.73
N PHE A 413 7.31 -15.85 7.91
CA PHE A 413 6.02 -15.25 8.30
C PHE A 413 4.82 -16.19 8.15
N ASN A 414 5.04 -17.44 7.72
CA ASN A 414 3.98 -18.42 7.43
C ASN A 414 3.76 -19.48 8.53
N LYS A 415 4.36 -19.33 9.73
CA LYS A 415 4.06 -20.19 10.88
C LYS A 415 3.17 -19.46 11.89
N SER A 416 1.88 -19.75 11.83
CA SER A 416 0.94 -19.51 12.92
C SER A 416 1.22 -20.49 14.06
N SER A 417 2.17 -20.16 14.94
CA SER A 417 2.32 -20.84 16.23
C SER A 417 2.91 -19.90 17.25
N SER A 418 2.17 -19.71 18.34
CA SER A 418 2.37 -18.82 19.48
C SER A 418 3.53 -19.21 20.41
N GLU A 419 4.60 -19.81 19.89
CA GLU A 419 5.74 -20.23 20.70
C GLU A 419 7.04 -19.84 19.98
N ASN A 420 7.85 -19.01 20.65
CA ASN A 420 9.20 -18.51 20.30
C ASN A 420 9.30 -17.07 19.75
N GLU A 421 8.94 -16.07 20.55
CA GLU A 421 9.30 -14.65 20.31
C GLU A 421 10.83 -14.40 20.32
N GLU A 422 11.61 -15.25 20.99
CA GLU A 422 13.07 -15.08 21.12
C GLU A 422 13.83 -15.46 19.83
N GLU A 423 13.41 -16.52 19.13
CA GLU A 423 14.00 -16.92 17.83
C GLU A 423 13.68 -15.91 16.71
N ASN A 424 12.46 -15.35 16.71
CA ASN A 424 12.07 -14.31 15.75
C ASN A 424 12.85 -12.99 15.97
N ASN A 425 13.14 -12.62 17.22
CA ASN A 425 13.97 -11.45 17.53
C ASN A 425 15.44 -11.66 17.15
N GLN A 426 15.98 -12.88 17.31
CA GLN A 426 17.36 -13.21 16.88
C GLN A 426 17.52 -13.20 15.35
N ASN A 427 16.54 -13.71 14.61
CA ASN A 427 16.56 -13.67 13.13
C ASN A 427 16.44 -12.24 12.58
N MET A 428 15.74 -11.34 13.28
CA MET A 428 15.64 -9.92 12.90
C MET A 428 16.95 -9.14 13.15
N TYR A 429 17.70 -9.51 14.20
CA TYR A 429 19.01 -8.94 14.54
C TYR A 429 20.06 -9.17 13.42
N MET A 430 19.86 -10.21 12.59
CA MET A 430 20.75 -10.56 11.47
C MET A 430 20.49 -9.75 10.19
N LEU A 431 19.37 -9.02 10.10
CA LEU A 431 18.95 -8.27 8.91
C LEU A 431 19.39 -6.80 8.93
N TRP A 432 19.81 -6.29 10.09
CA TRP A 432 20.11 -4.88 10.30
C TRP A 432 21.43 -4.73 11.07
N PRO A 433 22.20 -3.64 10.86
CA PRO A 433 23.38 -3.39 11.66
C PRO A 433 23.03 -3.39 13.17
N PRO A 434 23.79 -4.11 14.03
CA PRO A 434 23.47 -4.23 15.46
C PRO A 434 23.25 -2.88 16.15
N ASP A 435 24.14 -1.91 15.91
CA ASP A 435 24.06 -0.58 16.53
C ASP A 435 22.80 0.20 16.09
N PHE A 436 22.37 0.01 14.83
CA PHE A 436 21.12 0.58 14.32
C PHE A 436 19.92 -0.08 14.99
N TYR A 437 19.91 -1.41 15.08
CA TYR A 437 18.80 -2.16 15.64
C TYR A 437 18.62 -1.86 17.14
N ASP A 438 19.72 -1.79 17.88
CA ASP A 438 19.70 -1.38 19.28
C ASP A 438 19.15 0.04 19.45
N ASP A 439 19.45 0.96 18.53
CA ASP A 439 18.89 2.30 18.58
C ASP A 439 17.40 2.35 18.26
N PHE A 440 17.00 1.70 17.17
CA PHE A 440 15.61 1.60 16.74
C PHE A 440 14.74 1.03 17.85
N THR A 441 15.15 -0.10 18.44
CA THR A 441 14.41 -0.78 19.51
C THR A 441 14.42 -0.02 20.83
N SER A 442 15.31 0.96 20.99
CA SER A 442 15.35 1.85 22.15
C SER A 442 14.39 3.04 22.04
N ARG A 443 13.90 3.36 20.84
CA ARG A 443 12.97 4.48 20.64
C ARG A 443 11.60 4.14 21.24
N LEU A 444 10.95 5.16 21.81
CA LEU A 444 9.61 5.02 22.37
C LEU A 444 8.58 4.99 21.23
N TRP A 445 7.70 4.00 21.31
CA TRP A 445 6.67 3.70 20.33
C TRP A 445 5.30 3.75 21.00
N MET A 446 4.54 4.78 20.69
CA MET A 446 3.18 4.95 21.20
C MET A 446 2.21 4.38 20.17
N THR A 447 1.31 3.51 20.65
CA THR A 447 0.36 2.76 19.83
C THR A 447 -1.05 2.95 20.36
N TYR A 448 -2.06 2.54 19.60
CA TYR A 448 -3.43 2.53 20.07
C TYR A 448 -3.57 1.77 21.39
N ARG A 449 -4.37 2.35 22.29
CA ARG A 449 -4.69 1.76 23.58
C ARG A 449 -6.18 1.56 23.76
N HIS A 450 -6.53 0.58 24.56
CA HIS A 450 -7.89 0.31 24.97
C HIS A 450 -7.94 -0.04 26.47
N ASN A 451 -9.13 0.03 27.04
CA ASN A 451 -9.40 -0.22 28.46
C ASN A 451 -8.78 0.83 29.41
N TYR A 452 -8.43 2.01 28.92
CA TYR A 452 -8.11 3.14 29.79
C TYR A 452 -9.38 3.80 30.35
N PRO A 453 -9.28 4.63 31.43
CA PRO A 453 -10.41 5.38 31.97
C PRO A 453 -11.07 6.27 30.90
N PRO A 454 -12.40 6.47 30.89
CA PRO A 454 -13.07 7.22 29.83
C PRO A 454 -12.58 8.68 29.74
N ILE A 455 -12.36 9.18 28.51
CA ILE A 455 -11.96 10.59 28.25
C ILE A 455 -13.20 11.49 28.34
N ARG A 456 -13.48 12.05 29.52
CA ARG A 456 -14.64 12.94 29.71
C ARG A 456 -14.47 14.26 28.94
N PRO A 457 -15.55 14.87 28.41
CA PRO A 457 -16.96 14.49 28.55
C PRO A 457 -17.42 13.36 27.61
N SER A 458 -16.56 12.82 26.76
CA SER A 458 -16.90 11.66 25.93
C SER A 458 -16.90 10.35 26.74
N SER A 459 -17.37 9.28 26.11
CA SER A 459 -17.30 7.91 26.65
C SER A 459 -16.15 7.08 26.06
N HIS A 460 -15.22 7.68 25.30
CA HIS A 460 -14.12 6.95 24.67
C HIS A 460 -13.20 6.32 25.71
N LYS A 461 -13.07 4.99 25.66
CA LYS A 461 -12.12 4.16 26.44
C LYS A 461 -11.03 3.54 25.55
N THR A 462 -10.97 3.99 24.31
CA THR A 462 -9.99 3.57 23.31
C THR A 462 -9.81 4.65 22.26
N ASP A 463 -8.58 4.73 21.75
CA ASP A 463 -8.19 5.65 20.69
C ASP A 463 -8.04 4.97 19.32
N ILE A 464 -8.41 3.69 19.24
CA ILE A 464 -8.42 2.91 18.00
C ILE A 464 -9.31 3.62 16.98
N GLY A 465 -8.76 3.86 15.79
CA GLY A 465 -9.47 4.42 14.65
C GLY A 465 -9.46 5.95 14.57
N TRP A 466 -8.96 6.67 15.59
CA TRP A 466 -8.91 8.15 15.57
C TRP A 466 -7.65 8.76 16.18
N GLY A 467 -6.97 8.06 17.08
CA GLY A 467 -5.83 8.59 17.83
C GLY A 467 -4.48 8.57 17.11
N CYS A 468 -4.37 8.13 15.85
CA CYS A 468 -3.07 7.82 15.25
C CYS A 468 -2.13 9.03 15.24
N THR A 469 -2.60 10.21 14.84
CA THR A 469 -1.76 11.43 14.87
C THR A 469 -1.36 11.81 16.30
N LEU A 470 -2.25 11.62 17.28
CA LEU A 470 -1.97 11.90 18.68
C LEU A 470 -0.85 10.97 19.19
N ARG A 471 -0.89 9.68 18.83
CA ARG A 471 0.17 8.70 19.15
C ARG A 471 1.48 8.97 18.44
N SER A 472 1.45 9.37 17.16
CA SER A 472 2.65 9.79 16.45
C SER A 472 3.27 11.04 17.11
N GLY A 473 2.45 12.02 17.49
CA GLY A 473 2.88 13.20 18.25
C GLY A 473 3.46 12.86 19.62
N GLN A 474 2.83 11.95 20.37
CA GLN A 474 3.40 11.43 21.62
C GLN A 474 4.75 10.76 21.39
N SER A 475 4.90 9.97 20.31
CA SER A 475 6.16 9.31 19.99
C SER A 475 7.27 10.33 19.68
N LEU A 476 6.99 11.38 18.91
CA LEU A 476 7.93 12.47 18.65
C LEU A 476 8.36 13.17 19.94
N LEU A 477 7.40 13.58 20.78
CA LEU A 477 7.70 14.24 22.04
C LEU A 477 8.46 13.32 23.02
N ALA A 478 8.04 12.07 23.14
CA ALA A 478 8.66 11.10 24.04
C ALA A 478 10.12 10.82 23.65
N ASN A 479 10.40 10.64 22.35
CA ASN A 479 11.78 10.45 21.88
C ASN A 479 12.62 11.72 22.06
N THR A 480 12.03 12.91 21.87
CA THR A 480 12.69 14.18 22.21
C THR A 480 13.07 14.25 23.70
N LEU A 481 12.16 13.85 24.60
CA LEU A 481 12.43 13.83 26.05
C LEU A 481 13.47 12.78 26.45
N ILE A 482 13.51 11.63 25.76
CA ILE A 482 14.60 10.65 25.92
C ILE A 482 15.94 11.29 25.55
N ILE A 483 16.03 11.96 24.39
CA ILE A 483 17.26 12.64 23.96
C ILE A 483 17.63 13.76 24.94
N HIS A 484 16.65 14.55 25.40
CA HIS A 484 16.86 15.67 26.31
C HIS A 484 17.41 15.24 27.68
N PHE A 485 16.86 14.18 28.27
CA PHE A 485 17.23 13.75 29.63
C PHE A 485 18.30 12.67 29.70
N LEU A 486 18.42 11.83 28.67
CA LEU A 486 19.32 10.67 28.66
C LEU A 486 20.40 10.77 27.59
N GLY A 487 20.28 11.72 26.65
CA GLY A 487 21.19 11.87 25.52
C GLY A 487 20.79 11.03 24.31
N ARG A 488 21.29 11.41 23.13
CA ARG A 488 21.03 10.71 21.86
C ARG A 488 21.63 9.30 21.83
N ASP A 489 22.74 9.08 22.52
CA ASP A 489 23.47 7.80 22.58
C ASP A 489 22.86 6.79 23.56
N TRP A 490 21.86 7.19 24.34
CA TRP A 490 21.21 6.28 25.27
C TRP A 490 20.54 5.11 24.53
N ARG A 491 20.70 3.89 25.06
CA ARG A 491 20.06 2.66 24.57
C ARG A 491 19.40 1.92 25.73
N ARG A 492 18.37 1.14 25.41
CA ARG A 492 17.57 0.40 26.39
C ARG A 492 18.36 -0.72 27.08
N GLN A 493 19.29 -1.34 26.37
CA GLN A 493 20.07 -2.47 26.87
C GLN A 493 21.16 -2.04 27.87
N THR A 494 21.76 -0.86 27.65
CA THR A 494 22.90 -0.33 28.43
C THR A 494 22.44 0.71 29.46
N GLN A 495 21.80 0.24 30.55
CA GLN A 495 21.27 1.15 31.57
C GLN A 495 21.87 0.92 32.97
N ASN A 496 22.27 2.02 33.59
CA ASN A 496 22.47 2.10 35.03
C ASN A 496 21.15 2.41 35.77
N GLN A 497 21.15 2.31 37.10
CA GLN A 497 19.94 2.50 37.91
C GLN A 497 19.35 3.91 37.81
N ALA A 498 20.19 4.95 37.62
CA ALA A 498 19.74 6.33 37.48
C ALA A 498 19.02 6.55 36.13
N ALA A 499 19.60 6.03 35.04
CA ALA A 499 19.02 6.06 33.71
C ALA A 499 17.67 5.32 33.67
N TRP A 500 17.56 4.16 34.33
CA TRP A 500 16.29 3.42 34.43
C TRP A 500 15.21 4.22 35.15
N LYS A 501 15.54 4.88 36.27
CA LYS A 501 14.59 5.73 37.01
C LYS A 501 14.10 6.89 36.14
N GLN A 502 15.02 7.56 35.44
CA GLN A 502 14.69 8.67 34.56
C GLN A 502 13.87 8.23 33.35
N TYR A 503 14.24 7.13 32.70
CA TYR A 503 13.48 6.51 31.62
C TYR A 503 12.06 6.14 32.07
N SER A 504 11.93 5.46 33.21
CA SER A 504 10.63 5.07 33.76
C SER A 504 9.76 6.29 34.06
N ARG A 505 10.38 7.39 34.53
CA ARG A 505 9.70 8.67 34.75
C ARG A 505 9.19 9.28 33.45
N ILE A 506 9.98 9.24 32.38
CA ILE A 506 9.59 9.75 31.06
C ILE A 506 8.42 8.92 30.53
N VAL A 507 8.51 7.59 30.51
CA VAL A 507 7.40 6.72 30.03
C VAL A 507 6.13 6.94 30.84
N HIS A 508 6.26 7.11 32.17
CA HIS A 508 5.12 7.38 33.04
C HIS A 508 4.36 8.64 32.64
N TRP A 509 5.03 9.66 32.08
CA TRP A 509 4.36 10.87 31.65
C TRP A 509 3.39 10.68 30.48
N PHE A 510 3.47 9.56 29.76
CA PHE A 510 2.65 9.26 28.58
C PHE A 510 1.58 8.19 28.82
N LEU A 511 1.43 7.67 30.05
CA LEU A 511 0.43 6.64 30.34
C LEU A 511 -0.99 7.14 30.05
N ASP A 512 -1.87 6.22 29.69
CA ASP A 512 -3.24 6.50 29.25
C ASP A 512 -4.19 6.77 30.42
N GLU A 513 -3.89 7.78 31.23
CA GLU A 513 -4.73 8.21 32.34
C GLU A 513 -4.83 9.73 32.44
N LEU A 514 -5.96 10.20 32.98
CA LEU A 514 -6.11 11.59 33.36
C LEU A 514 -5.57 11.80 34.77
N SER A 515 -4.25 11.87 34.87
CA SER A 515 -3.51 12.05 36.11
C SER A 515 -2.51 13.20 35.97
N PRO A 516 -2.24 13.98 37.02
CA PRO A 516 -1.13 14.94 37.00
C PRO A 516 0.23 14.24 36.78
N ARG A 517 0.29 12.91 36.97
CA ARG A 517 1.48 12.10 36.75
C ARG A 517 1.72 11.71 35.29
N ALA A 518 0.68 11.82 34.46
CA ALA A 518 0.71 11.56 33.02
C ALA A 518 0.34 12.83 32.24
N PRO A 519 1.18 13.89 32.30
CA PRO A 519 0.89 15.17 31.66
C PRO A 519 0.79 15.08 30.13
N PHE A 520 1.37 14.06 29.51
CA PHE A 520 1.35 13.86 28.05
C PHE A 520 0.44 12.71 27.64
N SER A 521 -0.55 12.36 28.47
CA SER A 521 -1.50 11.29 28.19
C SER A 521 -2.42 11.61 27.01
N ILE A 522 -2.98 10.56 26.40
CA ILE A 522 -3.99 10.70 25.33
C ILE A 522 -5.20 11.53 25.80
N HIS A 523 -5.57 11.44 27.08
CA HIS A 523 -6.63 12.24 27.69
C HIS A 523 -6.32 13.73 27.62
N ARG A 524 -5.13 14.15 28.05
CA ARG A 524 -4.74 15.57 28.02
C ARG A 524 -4.66 16.09 26.59
N ILE A 525 -4.11 15.31 25.68
CA ILE A 525 -4.01 15.68 24.26
C ILE A 525 -5.40 15.89 23.65
N ALA A 526 -6.32 14.94 23.87
CA ALA A 526 -7.69 15.03 23.36
C ALA A 526 -8.47 16.21 23.97
N LEU A 527 -8.28 16.48 25.27
CA LEU A 527 -8.91 17.60 25.97
C LEU A 527 -8.44 18.96 25.47
N LEU A 528 -7.14 19.13 25.23
CA LEU A 528 -6.61 20.37 24.64
C LEU A 528 -7.04 20.54 23.19
N GLY A 529 -7.08 19.46 22.41
CA GLY A 529 -7.64 19.52 21.06
C GLY A 529 -9.10 19.99 21.04
N LYS A 530 -9.88 19.59 22.06
CA LYS A 530 -11.25 20.12 22.24
C LYS A 530 -11.31 21.62 22.43
N GLN A 531 -10.36 22.20 23.13
CA GLN A 531 -10.30 23.65 23.28
C GLN A 531 -9.85 24.36 21.99
N LEU A 532 -9.17 23.64 21.08
CA LEU A 532 -8.83 24.09 19.72
C LEU A 532 -9.93 23.78 18.68
N GLY A 533 -11.15 23.45 19.12
CA GLY A 533 -12.29 23.19 18.24
C GLY A 533 -12.36 21.77 17.66
N LYS A 534 -11.52 20.82 18.12
CA LYS A 534 -11.57 19.41 17.68
C LYS A 534 -12.41 18.54 18.60
N ASN A 535 -13.32 17.73 18.07
CA ASN A 535 -14.06 16.82 18.92
C ASN A 535 -13.18 15.67 19.43
N ILE A 536 -13.46 15.17 20.64
CA ILE A 536 -12.80 13.94 21.12
C ILE A 536 -13.28 12.80 20.22
N GLY A 537 -12.35 12.04 19.63
CA GLY A 537 -12.68 11.08 18.58
C GLY A 537 -12.37 11.57 17.16
N GLU A 538 -11.98 12.83 17.00
CA GLU A 538 -11.62 13.40 15.70
C GLU A 538 -10.11 13.30 15.42
N TRP A 539 -9.77 13.15 14.15
CA TRP A 539 -8.39 13.15 13.68
C TRP A 539 -7.75 14.54 13.79
N PHE A 540 -6.48 14.60 14.21
CA PHE A 540 -5.71 15.84 14.25
C PHE A 540 -4.81 15.95 13.04
N GLY A 541 -4.72 17.15 12.47
CA GLY A 541 -3.65 17.48 11.52
C GLY A 541 -2.34 17.86 12.21
N PRO A 542 -1.22 17.90 11.45
CA PRO A 542 0.09 18.34 11.92
C PRO A 542 0.09 19.66 12.71
N SER A 543 -0.64 20.67 12.24
CA SER A 543 -0.73 21.97 12.91
C SER A 543 -1.38 21.86 14.29
N THR A 544 -2.54 21.18 14.38
CA THR A 544 -3.24 21.00 15.66
C THR A 544 -2.39 20.25 16.68
N ILE A 545 -1.76 19.13 16.30
CA ILE A 545 -0.94 18.36 17.25
C ILE A 545 0.29 19.14 17.70
N SER A 546 0.88 19.98 16.84
CA SER A 546 2.03 20.82 17.21
C SER A 546 1.68 21.87 18.29
N GLN A 547 0.51 22.52 18.16
CA GLN A 547 -0.01 23.46 19.15
C GLN A 547 -0.34 22.76 20.47
N VAL A 548 -0.96 21.57 20.41
CA VAL A 548 -1.23 20.78 21.61
C VAL A 548 0.06 20.39 22.33
N ILE A 549 1.10 19.94 21.61
CA ILE A 549 2.41 19.65 22.20
C ILE A 549 3.00 20.90 22.87
N GLN A 550 2.93 22.06 22.22
CA GLN A 550 3.40 23.31 22.78
C GLN A 550 2.69 23.67 24.10
N ALA A 551 1.37 23.56 24.13
CA ALA A 551 0.57 23.82 25.32
C ALA A 551 0.88 22.83 26.46
N LEU A 552 1.01 21.54 26.15
CA LEU A 552 1.33 20.51 27.15
C LEU A 552 2.69 20.71 27.80
N VAL A 553 3.72 20.98 27.00
CA VAL A 553 5.08 21.17 27.51
C VAL A 553 5.18 22.47 28.30
N SER A 554 4.49 23.53 27.88
CA SER A 554 4.44 24.80 28.60
C SER A 554 3.75 24.68 29.97
N ASP A 555 2.73 23.81 30.08
CA ASP A 555 2.04 23.54 31.35
C ASP A 555 2.85 22.64 32.31
N PHE A 556 3.83 21.89 31.81
CA PHE A 556 4.58 20.90 32.58
C PHE A 556 6.04 21.28 32.79
N ALA A 557 6.29 22.14 33.79
CA ALA A 557 7.63 22.62 34.16
C ALA A 557 8.72 21.54 34.33
N PRO A 558 8.44 20.33 34.88
CA PRO A 558 9.46 19.29 35.02
C PRO A 558 10.00 18.72 33.70
N ALA A 559 9.36 19.01 32.55
CA ALA A 559 9.94 18.68 31.24
C ALA A 559 11.21 19.50 30.93
N ASN A 560 11.39 20.67 31.55
CA ASN A 560 12.51 21.59 31.32
C ASN A 560 12.81 21.84 29.82
N LEU A 561 11.76 21.85 29.00
CA LEU A 561 11.81 22.00 27.55
C LEU A 561 10.92 23.18 27.16
N SER A 562 11.32 23.95 26.16
CA SER A 562 10.47 24.94 25.50
C SER A 562 10.08 24.43 24.11
N VAL A 563 8.91 24.83 23.60
CA VAL A 563 8.43 24.40 22.27
C VAL A 563 8.14 25.62 21.42
N TYR A 564 8.77 25.68 20.25
CA TYR A 564 8.52 26.68 19.22
C TYR A 564 7.78 26.01 18.05
N VAL A 565 6.64 26.57 17.65
CA VAL A 565 5.87 26.12 16.49
C VAL A 565 6.07 27.15 15.40
N ALA A 566 6.71 26.75 14.30
CA ALA A 566 6.96 27.62 13.15
C ALA A 566 5.66 27.87 12.36
N ALA A 567 5.47 29.12 11.93
CA ALA A 567 4.42 29.51 11.00
C ALA A 567 4.94 29.47 9.56
N ASP A 568 4.11 29.03 8.62
CA ASP A 568 4.37 29.09 7.17
C ASP A 568 5.69 28.44 6.71
N GLY A 569 6.21 27.46 7.47
CA GLY A 569 7.48 26.79 7.16
C GLY A 569 8.72 27.66 7.39
N VAL A 570 8.62 28.77 8.13
CA VAL A 570 9.71 29.70 8.41
C VAL A 570 10.10 29.63 9.88
N ILE A 571 11.40 29.46 10.15
CA ILE A 571 11.98 29.54 11.49
C ILE A 571 12.55 30.95 11.69
N TYR A 572 11.96 31.72 12.61
CA TYR A 572 12.45 33.04 12.98
C TYR A 572 13.41 32.94 14.16
N ARG A 573 14.67 33.39 13.96
CA ARG A 573 15.72 33.33 14.99
C ARG A 573 15.34 34.07 16.27
N ASP A 574 14.77 35.26 16.13
CA ASP A 574 14.37 36.08 17.27
C ASP A 574 13.27 35.40 18.09
N ASP A 575 12.27 34.82 17.42
CA ASP A 575 11.17 34.12 18.11
C ASP A 575 11.65 32.87 18.86
N VAL A 576 12.57 32.11 18.27
CA VAL A 576 13.17 30.95 18.96
C VAL A 576 13.98 31.40 20.18
N ASN A 577 14.76 32.48 20.06
CA ASN A 577 15.50 33.04 21.19
C ASN A 577 14.57 33.56 22.29
N ASP A 578 13.44 34.17 21.93
CA ASP A 578 12.43 34.61 22.88
C ASP A 578 11.82 33.41 23.63
N VAL A 579 11.46 32.34 22.93
CA VAL A 579 10.96 31.08 23.54
C VAL A 579 12.02 30.39 24.41
N ALA A 580 13.28 30.42 24.00
CA ALA A 580 14.39 29.84 24.75
C ALA A 580 14.73 30.64 26.03
N THR A 581 14.51 31.95 26.04
CA THR A 581 14.74 32.83 27.20
C THR A 581 13.52 32.98 28.09
N GLY A 582 12.42 32.29 27.77
CA GLY A 582 11.18 32.30 28.55
C GLY A 582 10.33 33.54 28.35
N LYS A 583 10.54 34.31 27.27
CA LYS A 583 9.56 35.28 26.80
C LYS A 583 8.37 34.54 26.18
N LYS A 584 7.21 35.19 26.22
CA LYS A 584 5.98 34.60 25.65
C LYS A 584 6.14 34.47 24.13
N PRO A 585 5.90 33.27 23.55
CA PRO A 585 5.85 33.13 22.10
C PRO A 585 4.75 34.03 21.50
N ARG A 586 4.92 34.45 20.24
CA ARG A 586 3.81 34.96 19.44
C ARG A 586 2.77 33.83 19.24
N GLY A 587 1.49 34.12 19.49
CA GLY A 587 0.43 33.09 19.50
C GLY A 587 0.39 32.24 20.78
N ASP A 588 0.79 32.80 21.93
CA ASP A 588 0.79 32.12 23.23
C ASP A 588 -0.59 31.52 23.60
N PHE A 589 -0.70 30.20 23.49
CA PHE A 589 -1.88 29.43 23.90
C PHE A 589 -1.95 29.16 25.41
N SER A 590 -1.21 29.90 26.26
CA SER A 590 -1.28 29.75 27.72
C SER A 590 -2.70 29.90 28.29
N TYR A 591 -3.61 30.56 27.56
CA TYR A 591 -5.04 30.60 27.88
C TYR A 591 -5.71 29.20 27.87
N LEU A 592 -5.27 28.27 27.02
CA LEU A 592 -5.80 26.89 26.96
C LEU A 592 -5.52 26.13 28.27
N SER A 593 -4.34 26.33 28.87
CA SER A 593 -3.95 25.75 30.17
C SER A 593 -4.71 26.39 31.34
N SER A 594 -5.09 27.68 31.23
CA SER A 594 -5.70 28.43 32.34
C SER A 594 -7.08 27.94 32.81
N LEU A 595 -7.72 27.05 32.04
CA LEU A 595 -9.03 26.45 32.36
C LEU A 595 -8.93 25.07 33.04
N ALA A 596 -7.73 24.53 33.24
CA ALA A 596 -7.51 23.27 33.96
C ALA A 596 -7.35 23.51 35.48
N ASP A 597 -8.08 22.73 36.27
CA ASP A 597 -8.25 22.82 37.73
C ASP A 597 -6.97 23.19 38.52
N SER A 598 -7.02 24.33 39.23
CA SER A 598 -5.92 24.87 40.03
C SER A 598 -5.44 23.92 41.14
N LYS A 599 -6.31 23.03 41.64
CA LYS A 599 -5.96 22.04 42.68
C LYS A 599 -5.07 20.91 42.18
N GLY A 600 -5.31 20.41 40.96
CA GLY A 600 -4.48 19.35 40.35
C GLY A 600 -3.06 19.84 40.05
N ARG A 601 -2.89 21.14 39.81
CA ARG A 601 -1.60 21.80 39.54
C ARG A 601 -0.70 21.85 40.79
N GLU A 602 -1.28 22.09 41.97
CA GLU A 602 -0.55 22.08 43.24
C GLU A 602 -0.16 20.67 43.66
N GLU A 603 -1.04 19.67 43.51
CA GLU A 603 -0.70 18.26 43.79
C GLU A 603 0.42 17.73 42.88
N ALA A 604 0.40 18.06 41.58
CA ALA A 604 1.49 17.72 40.66
C ALA A 604 2.82 18.33 41.13
N LYS A 605 2.78 19.61 41.51
CA LYS A 605 3.95 20.35 41.98
C LYS A 605 4.54 19.67 43.21
N HIS A 606 3.72 19.38 44.23
CA HIS A 606 4.17 18.74 45.47
C HIS A 606 4.67 17.29 45.32
N LEU A 607 4.15 16.51 44.37
CA LEU A 607 4.56 15.11 44.15
C LEU A 607 5.91 14.97 43.41
N TYR A 608 6.31 15.99 42.64
CA TYR A 608 7.58 16.01 41.91
C TYR A 608 8.69 16.82 42.62
N ASP A 609 8.37 17.59 43.67
CA ASP A 609 9.29 18.51 44.35
C ASP A 609 10.17 17.90 45.45
N ALA A 610 10.60 16.65 45.31
CA ALA A 610 11.52 16.05 46.28
C ALA A 610 13.00 16.48 46.09
N SER A 611 13.34 17.36 45.13
CA SER A 611 14.72 17.90 44.97
C SER A 611 14.90 18.93 43.85
N THR A 612 14.13 20.02 43.80
CA THR A 612 14.51 21.19 42.96
C THR A 612 14.02 22.51 43.56
N PRO A 613 14.79 23.62 43.48
CA PRO A 613 14.38 24.89 44.07
C PRO A 613 13.18 25.50 43.35
N GLN A 614 12.28 26.11 44.13
CA GLN A 614 11.21 26.96 43.63
C GLN A 614 11.77 28.03 42.69
N SER A 615 11.50 27.89 41.38
CA SER A 615 11.75 28.98 40.45
C SER A 615 10.52 29.89 40.44
N SER A 616 10.56 30.93 41.28
CA SER A 616 10.03 32.24 40.88
C SER A 616 10.50 32.54 39.46
N THR A 617 9.71 33.21 38.64
CA THR A 617 10.08 33.69 37.30
C THR A 617 11.34 34.58 37.37
N VAL A 618 12.50 33.95 37.46
CA VAL A 618 13.81 34.57 37.28
C VAL A 618 14.02 34.52 35.78
N LYS A 619 14.06 35.69 35.15
CA LYS A 619 14.60 35.84 33.80
C LYS A 619 16.03 35.32 33.85
N THR A 620 16.25 34.12 33.35
CA THR A 620 17.60 33.59 33.16
C THR A 620 18.00 33.91 31.73
N ASP A 621 19.09 34.66 31.54
CA ASP A 621 19.70 34.91 30.22
C ASP A 621 20.26 33.62 29.55
N THR A 622 20.00 32.45 30.14
CA THR A 622 20.48 31.16 29.67
C THR A 622 19.47 30.51 28.73
N PHE A 623 19.92 30.16 27.54
CA PHE A 623 19.13 29.44 26.53
C PHE A 623 18.58 28.12 27.10
N LYS A 624 17.26 28.02 27.25
CA LYS A 624 16.58 26.78 27.61
C LYS A 624 16.47 25.86 26.39
N PRO A 625 16.63 24.53 26.53
CA PRO A 625 16.46 23.59 25.42
C PRO A 625 15.12 23.77 24.70
N VAL A 626 15.15 23.72 23.36
CA VAL A 626 13.99 24.00 22.50
C VAL A 626 13.69 22.81 21.59
N LEU A 627 12.42 22.43 21.52
CA LEU A 627 11.84 21.61 20.46
C LEU A 627 11.16 22.53 19.45
N ILE A 628 11.68 22.54 18.23
CA ILE A 628 11.16 23.28 17.09
C ILE A 628 10.27 22.35 16.27
N LEU A 629 9.04 22.76 16.02
CA LEU A 629 8.03 22.00 15.28
C LEU A 629 7.62 22.80 14.04
N VAL A 630 7.72 22.20 12.86
CA VAL A 630 7.40 22.85 11.59
C VAL A 630 6.35 22.02 10.84
N ALA A 631 5.12 22.52 10.80
CA ALA A 631 4.04 21.92 10.01
C ALA A 631 4.20 22.33 8.54
N LEU A 632 4.22 21.36 7.64
CA LEU A 632 4.49 21.55 6.21
C LEU A 632 3.41 20.89 5.35
N ARG A 633 3.14 21.48 4.18
CA ARG A 633 2.38 20.87 3.09
C ARG A 633 3.23 20.89 1.82
N LEU A 634 3.79 19.73 1.47
CA LEU A 634 4.78 19.57 0.40
C LEU A 634 4.19 19.01 -0.92
N GLY A 635 2.90 19.21 -1.14
CA GLY A 635 2.17 18.69 -2.29
C GLY A 635 0.65 18.81 -2.13
N ILE A 636 -0.09 18.53 -3.21
CA ILE A 636 -1.56 18.59 -3.21
C ILE A 636 -2.13 17.24 -2.79
N ASP A 637 -1.93 16.19 -3.60
CA ASP A 637 -2.43 14.83 -3.29
C ASP A 637 -1.30 13.89 -2.85
N SER A 638 -0.11 14.09 -3.41
CA SER A 638 1.10 13.33 -3.12
C SER A 638 2.29 14.26 -2.86
N LEU A 639 3.32 13.74 -2.20
CA LEU A 639 4.56 14.48 -1.99
C LEU A 639 5.23 14.78 -3.33
N HIS A 640 5.50 16.05 -3.62
CA HIS A 640 6.13 16.43 -4.89
C HIS A 640 7.61 16.03 -4.92
N PRO A 641 8.12 15.34 -5.96
CA PRO A 641 9.49 14.80 -6.02
C PRO A 641 10.61 15.83 -5.81
N THR A 642 10.36 17.09 -6.20
CA THR A 642 11.28 18.22 -5.98
C THR A 642 11.70 18.40 -4.52
N TYR A 643 10.84 18.00 -3.57
CA TYR A 643 11.11 18.12 -2.14
C TYR A 643 11.81 16.89 -1.53
N TYR A 644 11.99 15.79 -2.28
CA TYR A 644 12.62 14.58 -1.74
C TYR A 644 14.02 14.85 -1.19
N GLY A 645 14.86 15.57 -1.95
CA GLY A 645 16.21 15.90 -1.51
C GLY A 645 16.24 16.76 -0.23
N GLY A 646 15.37 17.76 -0.16
CA GLY A 646 15.24 18.62 1.03
C GLY A 646 14.76 17.84 2.27
N LEU A 647 13.80 16.93 2.09
CA LEU A 647 13.26 16.11 3.17
C LEU A 647 14.26 15.06 3.66
N LYS A 648 14.96 14.38 2.73
CA LYS A 648 16.01 13.41 3.06
C LYS A 648 17.14 14.06 3.85
N ALA A 649 17.56 15.25 3.45
CA ALA A 649 18.60 16.00 4.15
C ALA A 649 18.23 16.35 5.61
N CYS A 650 16.94 16.41 5.98
CA CYS A 650 16.53 16.56 7.38
C CYS A 650 16.98 15.38 8.24
N PHE A 651 16.96 14.14 7.73
CA PHE A 651 17.36 12.95 8.50
C PHE A 651 18.85 12.92 8.85
N GLU A 652 19.66 13.69 8.11
CA GLU A 652 21.10 13.82 8.31
C GLU A 652 21.45 14.84 9.41
N LEU A 653 20.50 15.69 9.82
CA LEU A 653 20.75 16.74 10.79
C LEU A 653 20.79 16.17 12.22
N PRO A 654 21.83 16.46 13.04
CA PRO A 654 21.91 15.96 14.41
C PRO A 654 20.73 16.39 15.30
N SER A 655 20.13 17.54 15.00
CA SER A 655 18.96 18.06 15.72
C SER A 655 17.65 17.38 15.32
N PHE A 656 17.61 16.56 14.27
CA PHE A 656 16.36 15.99 13.77
C PHE A 656 15.74 14.97 14.73
N VAL A 657 14.48 15.17 15.09
CA VAL A 657 13.72 14.28 16.00
C VAL A 657 12.52 13.63 15.30
N GLY A 658 12.56 13.51 13.98
CA GLY A 658 11.58 12.75 13.21
C GLY A 658 10.47 13.59 12.58
N ILE A 659 9.59 12.89 11.87
CA ILE A 659 8.44 13.46 11.16
C ILE A 659 7.19 12.73 11.61
N VAL A 660 6.14 13.49 11.95
CA VAL A 660 4.79 12.96 12.15
C VAL A 660 3.96 13.30 10.92
N GLY A 661 3.42 12.31 10.24
CA GLY A 661 2.65 12.55 9.02
C GLY A 661 1.98 11.29 8.49
N GLY A 662 1.09 11.46 7.52
CA GLY A 662 0.31 10.37 6.94
C GLY A 662 -1.10 10.84 6.59
N ARG A 663 -1.82 10.00 5.85
CA ARG A 663 -3.22 10.28 5.47
C ARG A 663 -4.11 10.32 6.72
N PRO A 664 -5.30 10.96 6.67
CA PRO A 664 -6.28 10.85 7.73
C PRO A 664 -6.48 9.38 8.16
N ASN A 665 -6.45 9.12 9.46
CA ASN A 665 -6.51 7.78 10.06
C ASN A 665 -5.36 6.82 9.68
N SER A 666 -4.25 7.32 9.14
CA SER A 666 -3.05 6.55 8.80
C SER A 666 -1.75 7.33 9.08
N SER A 667 -1.69 8.00 10.23
CA SER A 667 -0.49 8.73 10.66
C SER A 667 0.61 7.77 11.10
N LEU A 668 1.85 8.05 10.70
CA LEU A 668 3.07 7.34 11.04
C LEU A 668 4.06 8.30 11.70
N TYR A 669 5.02 7.76 12.45
CA TYR A 669 6.16 8.52 12.97
C TYR A 669 7.45 8.06 12.29
N PHE A 670 7.94 8.84 11.33
CA PHE A 670 9.14 8.55 10.55
C PHE A 670 10.38 8.99 11.35
N ILE A 671 11.28 8.04 11.58
CA ILE A 671 12.46 8.22 12.42
C ILE A 671 13.76 7.95 11.70
N GLY A 672 13.74 7.33 10.52
CA GLY A 672 14.94 7.03 9.76
C GLY A 672 14.76 7.01 8.26
N LEU A 673 15.86 6.82 7.55
CA LEU A 673 15.97 6.84 6.09
C LEU A 673 17.05 5.85 5.63
N LYS A 674 16.76 5.06 4.60
CA LYS A 674 17.74 4.25 3.85
C LYS A 674 17.47 4.41 2.36
N GLY A 675 18.36 5.08 1.63
CA GLY A 675 18.12 5.43 0.23
C GLY A 675 16.85 6.27 0.07
N ASP A 676 15.80 5.68 -0.51
CA ASP A 676 14.50 6.31 -0.76
C ASP A 676 13.39 5.79 0.16
N GLU A 677 13.75 4.90 1.09
CA GLU A 677 12.84 4.27 2.04
C GLU A 677 12.90 4.96 3.40
N LEU A 678 11.75 5.43 3.88
CA LEU A 678 11.58 6.00 5.21
C LEU A 678 11.29 4.90 6.23
N ILE A 679 12.04 4.90 7.33
CA ILE A 679 11.87 3.98 8.44
C ILE A 679 10.95 4.61 9.49
N TYR A 680 9.92 3.88 9.91
CA TYR A 680 8.86 4.46 10.75
C TYR A 680 8.41 3.55 11.90
N LEU A 681 7.76 4.19 12.87
CA LEU A 681 7.00 3.57 13.96
C LEU A 681 5.50 3.73 13.69
N ASP A 682 4.78 2.62 13.73
CA ASP A 682 3.38 2.52 13.32
C ASP A 682 2.44 2.50 14.53
N PRO A 683 1.61 3.53 14.78
CA PRO A 683 0.74 3.55 15.95
C PRO A 683 -0.45 2.58 15.87
N HIS A 684 -0.75 1.95 14.73
CA HIS A 684 -2.01 1.22 14.49
C HIS A 684 -2.13 -0.14 15.18
N TYR A 685 -1.29 -0.42 16.16
CA TYR A 685 -1.34 -1.65 16.97
C TYR A 685 -2.20 -1.43 18.21
N SER A 686 -3.30 -2.16 18.33
CA SER A 686 -4.15 -2.12 19.52
C SER A 686 -3.51 -2.87 20.69
N ARG A 687 -3.25 -2.17 21.80
CA ARG A 687 -2.69 -2.76 23.03
C ARG A 687 -3.50 -2.35 24.27
N PRO A 688 -3.57 -3.18 25.33
CA PRO A 688 -4.24 -2.74 26.56
C PRO A 688 -3.47 -1.58 27.20
N ALA A 689 -4.18 -0.63 27.81
CA ALA A 689 -3.60 0.42 28.63
C ALA A 689 -2.83 -0.19 29.81
N LEU A 690 -1.66 0.38 30.13
CA LEU A 690 -0.85 -0.10 31.23
C LEU A 690 -1.44 0.37 32.57
N GLU A 691 -1.46 -0.51 33.56
CA GLU A 691 -1.87 -0.15 34.92
C GLU A 691 -0.87 0.84 35.55
N THR A 692 -1.40 1.88 36.18
CA THR A 692 -0.60 2.89 36.87
C THR A 692 -0.02 2.32 38.16
N LYS A 693 1.30 2.11 38.16
CA LYS A 693 2.10 1.67 39.30
C LYS A 693 2.98 2.81 39.82
N SER A 694 3.54 2.64 41.02
CA SER A 694 4.60 3.52 41.50
C SER A 694 5.87 3.34 40.65
N LEU A 695 6.70 4.39 40.54
CA LEU A 695 7.89 4.36 39.66
C LEU A 695 8.86 3.22 39.97
N ALA A 696 8.95 2.78 41.23
CA ALA A 696 9.82 1.68 41.66
C ALA A 696 9.30 0.28 41.30
N GLN A 697 8.00 0.17 40.97
CA GLN A 697 7.33 -1.10 40.68
C GLN A 697 7.33 -1.45 39.19
N TYR A 698 7.64 -0.49 38.30
CA TYR A 698 7.75 -0.81 36.88
C TYR A 698 8.98 -1.69 36.63
N THR A 699 8.76 -2.71 35.80
CA THR A 699 9.77 -3.63 35.30
C THR A 699 10.02 -3.37 33.82
N ARG A 700 11.12 -3.91 33.28
CA ARG A 700 11.39 -3.86 31.83
C ARG A 700 10.28 -4.48 30.98
N LYS A 701 9.58 -5.48 31.52
CA LYS A 701 8.49 -6.18 30.83
C LYS A 701 7.24 -5.31 30.69
N ASP A 702 6.93 -4.50 31.69
CA ASP A 702 5.78 -3.57 31.64
C ASP A 702 5.90 -2.62 30.42
N PHE A 703 7.11 -2.15 30.14
CA PHE A 703 7.37 -1.21 29.06
C PHE A 703 7.71 -1.84 27.71
N ASN A 704 7.70 -3.18 27.58
CA ASN A 704 7.88 -3.85 26.28
C ASN A 704 6.89 -3.34 25.24
N THR A 705 5.67 -3.02 25.68
CA THR A 705 4.61 -2.51 24.79
C THR A 705 4.83 -1.09 24.27
N TYR A 706 5.87 -0.40 24.74
CA TYR A 706 6.28 0.93 24.27
C TYR A 706 7.55 0.90 23.40
N HIS A 707 7.97 -0.28 22.95
CA HIS A 707 9.12 -0.46 22.07
C HIS A 707 8.77 -1.34 20.89
N CYS A 708 9.23 -0.94 19.71
CA CYS A 708 9.06 -1.70 18.48
C CYS A 708 10.31 -2.54 18.23
N THR A 709 10.13 -3.81 17.87
CA THR A 709 11.23 -4.72 17.49
C THR A 709 11.36 -4.89 15.98
N ILE A 710 10.44 -4.34 15.19
CA ILE A 710 10.37 -4.58 13.74
C ILE A 710 10.49 -3.25 12.99
N PRO A 711 11.67 -2.94 12.42
CA PRO A 711 11.83 -1.80 11.53
C PRO A 711 10.97 -1.99 10.27
N ARG A 712 10.04 -1.06 10.03
CA ARG A 712 9.22 -1.00 8.81
C ARG A 712 9.70 0.14 7.92
N LYS A 713 9.52 -0.04 6.61
CA LYS A 713 9.95 0.90 5.57
C LYS A 713 8.78 1.25 4.67
N VAL A 714 8.77 2.49 4.17
CA VAL A 714 7.86 2.94 3.12
C VAL A 714 8.60 3.89 2.19
N HIS A 715 8.38 3.75 0.89
CA HIS A 715 8.99 4.62 -0.11
C HIS A 715 8.53 6.08 0.10
N ILE A 716 9.46 7.04 -0.07
CA ILE A 716 9.20 8.48 0.11
C ILE A 716 8.10 9.02 -0.80
N SER A 717 7.80 8.38 -1.94
CA SER A 717 6.67 8.79 -2.80
C SER A 717 5.30 8.52 -2.19
N ASN A 718 5.22 7.60 -1.23
CA ASN A 718 3.95 7.10 -0.70
C ASN A 718 3.52 7.83 0.57
N ILE A 719 4.34 8.77 1.07
CA ILE A 719 3.98 9.57 2.24
C ILE A 719 3.07 10.74 1.89
N ASP A 720 2.17 11.07 2.81
CA ASP A 720 1.25 12.20 2.65
C ASP A 720 2.03 13.53 2.63
N PRO A 721 1.65 14.48 1.76
CA PRO A 721 2.33 15.77 1.71
C PRO A 721 2.13 16.64 2.96
N SER A 722 1.15 16.37 3.84
CA SER A 722 0.96 17.06 5.12
C SER A 722 1.73 16.37 6.24
N MET A 723 2.69 17.08 6.83
CA MET A 723 3.58 16.51 7.86
C MET A 723 4.03 17.55 8.89
N LEU A 724 4.48 17.07 10.05
CA LEU A 724 5.10 17.83 11.11
C LEU A 724 6.55 17.38 11.26
N VAL A 725 7.50 18.26 10.98
CA VAL A 725 8.94 17.99 11.13
C VAL A 725 9.41 18.54 12.47
N GLY A 726 10.17 17.74 13.24
CA GLY A 726 10.70 18.15 14.54
C GLY A 726 12.22 18.30 14.56
N PHE A 727 12.70 19.33 15.26
CA PHE A 727 14.12 19.53 15.59
C PHE A 727 14.31 19.85 17.07
N TYR A 728 15.33 19.26 17.70
CA TYR A 728 15.69 19.50 19.09
C TYR A 728 17.07 20.16 19.18
N CYS A 729 17.13 21.28 19.91
CA CYS A 729 18.35 22.03 20.18
C CYS A 729 18.52 22.15 21.70
N GLN A 730 19.59 21.60 22.26
CA GLN A 730 19.84 21.66 23.69
C GLN A 730 20.38 23.03 24.12
N ASN A 731 21.14 23.67 23.25
CA ASN A 731 21.77 24.95 23.51
C ASN A 731 21.76 25.84 22.26
N ILE A 732 22.17 27.10 22.41
CA ILE A 732 22.21 28.08 21.31
C ILE A 732 23.13 27.64 20.16
N SER A 733 24.24 26.94 20.46
CA SER A 733 25.16 26.45 19.43
C SER A 733 24.51 25.38 18.55
N ASP A 734 23.70 24.50 19.13
CA ASP A 734 22.92 23.52 18.36
C ASP A 734 21.91 24.23 17.45
N PHE A 735 21.26 25.28 17.95
CA PHE A 735 20.31 26.07 17.18
C PHE A 735 20.96 26.83 16.02
N ASP A 736 22.11 27.46 16.26
CA ASP A 736 22.88 28.13 15.22
C ASP A 736 23.37 27.14 14.15
N SER A 737 23.82 25.95 14.58
CA SER A 737 24.21 24.85 13.68
C SER A 737 23.02 24.40 12.82
N LEU A 738 21.85 24.20 13.42
CA LEU A 738 20.61 23.86 12.70
C LEU A 738 20.28 24.93 11.65
N CYS A 739 20.31 26.21 12.03
CA CYS A 739 20.02 27.30 11.11
C CYS A 739 20.99 27.33 9.92
N GLN A 740 22.28 27.14 10.16
CA GLN A 740 23.30 27.06 9.12
C GLN A 740 23.08 25.85 8.20
N GLN A 741 22.76 24.69 8.76
CA GLN A 741 22.50 23.46 8.01
C GLN A 741 21.25 23.59 7.14
N ILE A 742 20.13 24.12 7.67
CA ILE A 742 18.91 24.36 6.88
C ILE A 742 19.19 25.35 5.73
N THR A 743 19.92 26.42 6.00
CA THR A 743 20.30 27.42 4.97
C THR A 743 21.18 26.78 3.89
N LYS A 744 22.10 25.88 4.27
CA LYS A 744 22.95 25.14 3.33
C LYS A 744 22.13 24.15 2.50
N THR A 745 21.24 23.40 3.12
CA THR A 745 20.36 22.44 2.44
C THR A 745 19.47 23.14 1.41
N SER A 746 18.94 24.32 1.75
CA SER A 746 18.10 25.15 0.87
C SER A 746 18.83 25.70 -0.36
N LYS A 747 20.17 25.68 -0.37
CA LYS A 747 20.96 26.03 -1.56
C LYS A 747 21.17 24.84 -2.49
N ASN A 748 21.20 23.63 -1.94
CA ASN A 748 21.45 22.40 -2.70
C ASN A 748 20.15 21.74 -3.19
N HIS A 749 19.06 21.94 -2.46
CA HIS A 749 17.74 21.37 -2.72
C HIS A 749 16.67 22.45 -2.64
N SER A 750 15.47 22.14 -3.13
CA SER A 750 14.33 23.04 -2.93
C SER A 750 14.02 23.21 -1.44
N ALA A 751 13.93 24.46 -1.00
CA ALA A 751 13.72 24.81 0.39
C ALA A 751 12.34 24.33 0.85
N ILE A 752 12.30 23.40 1.81
CA ILE A 752 11.08 22.99 2.51
C ILE A 752 10.88 23.76 3.82
N ILE A 753 11.97 24.32 4.36
CA ILE A 753 12.00 25.13 5.57
C ILE A 753 12.95 26.29 5.30
N SER A 754 12.55 27.50 5.65
CA SER A 754 13.40 28.69 5.56
C SER A 754 13.76 29.21 6.96
N VAL A 755 14.86 29.96 7.05
CA VAL A 755 15.35 30.55 8.29
C VAL A 755 15.52 32.04 8.07
N GLU A 756 14.83 32.84 8.86
CA GLU A 756 14.87 34.30 8.79
C GLU A 756 15.20 34.88 10.17
N GLN A 757 15.67 36.13 10.20
CA GLN A 757 16.04 36.75 11.48
C GLN A 757 14.80 37.06 12.33
N SER A 758 13.84 37.80 11.76
CA SER A 758 12.68 38.33 12.47
C SER A 758 11.42 38.13 11.63
N ALA A 759 10.31 37.83 12.28
CA ALA A 759 9.01 37.77 11.61
C ALA A 759 8.59 39.14 11.06
N PRO A 760 7.97 39.21 9.87
CA PRO A 760 7.48 40.46 9.32
C PRO A 760 6.48 41.12 10.28
N VAL A 761 6.57 42.44 10.40
CA VAL A 761 5.61 43.24 11.16
C VAL A 761 4.39 43.42 10.28
N TYR A 762 3.33 42.68 10.57
CA TYR A 762 2.02 42.93 9.98
C TYR A 762 1.39 44.12 10.71
N GLU A 763 0.74 45.01 9.97
CA GLU A 763 -0.16 45.99 10.60
C GLU A 763 -1.25 45.19 11.33
N GLU A 764 -1.29 45.34 12.66
CA GLU A 764 -2.29 44.69 13.52
C GLU A 764 -3.68 45.21 13.10
N ASP A 765 -4.51 44.34 12.50
CA ASP A 765 -6.00 44.35 12.50
C ASP A 765 -6.65 43.78 11.21
N VAL A 766 -6.30 42.54 10.79
CA VAL A 766 -7.19 41.76 9.89
C VAL A 766 -7.30 40.28 10.26
N ARG A 767 -6.36 39.71 11.04
CA ARG A 767 -6.53 38.34 11.55
C ARG A 767 -7.23 38.39 12.89
N SER A 768 -8.56 38.46 12.88
CA SER A 768 -9.33 38.10 14.08
C SER A 768 -8.90 36.69 14.51
N GLU A 769 -8.72 36.47 15.81
CA GLU A 769 -8.28 35.21 16.42
C GLU A 769 -9.22 34.01 16.13
N ASN A 770 -10.27 34.21 15.32
CA ASN A 770 -11.23 33.20 14.90
C ASN A 770 -11.20 32.90 13.38
N ASP A 771 -10.34 33.54 12.58
CA ASP A 771 -10.29 33.33 11.12
C ASP A 771 -9.27 32.23 10.74
N PHE A 772 -9.44 31.05 11.31
CA PHE A 772 -8.94 29.81 10.72
C PHE A 772 -10.09 29.20 9.94
N GLY A 773 -10.04 29.31 8.62
CA GLY A 773 -11.07 28.87 7.67
C GLY A 773 -11.62 27.47 7.89
N ILE A 774 -12.60 27.37 8.79
CA ILE A 774 -13.62 26.34 8.84
C ILE A 774 -14.88 27.05 8.35
N VAL A 775 -15.09 27.02 7.03
CA VAL A 775 -16.44 27.23 6.50
C VAL A 775 -17.20 25.97 6.88
N SER A 776 -17.88 26.00 8.03
CA SER A 776 -18.99 25.09 8.27
C SER A 776 -20.11 25.55 7.33
N ASP A 777 -20.36 24.78 6.27
CA ASP A 777 -21.52 24.95 5.38
C ASP A 777 -22.82 24.61 6.12
N GLU A 778 -23.17 25.34 7.19
CA GLU A 778 -24.51 25.28 7.79
C GLU A 778 -24.91 26.69 8.28
N ASP A 779 -26.05 27.13 7.72
CA ASP A 779 -26.93 28.22 8.16
C ASP A 779 -26.58 29.67 7.78
N ASP A 780 -27.14 30.10 6.63
CA ASP A 780 -27.71 31.45 6.49
C ASP A 780 -28.93 31.38 5.55
N ASP A 781 -30.04 30.88 6.11
CA ASP A 781 -31.40 31.12 5.60
C ASP A 781 -31.95 32.36 6.32
N SER A 782 -31.68 33.55 5.77
CA SER A 782 -32.59 34.69 5.85
C SER A 782 -32.11 35.79 4.93
N ASP A 783 -32.85 36.03 3.84
CA ASP A 783 -33.24 37.38 3.37
C ASP A 783 -33.52 37.36 1.87
N VAL A 784 -34.79 37.11 1.48
CA VAL A 784 -35.56 37.90 0.47
C VAL A 784 -37.02 37.49 0.68
N ASP A 785 -37.95 38.39 1.00
CA ASP A 785 -38.69 39.26 0.08
C ASP A 785 -39.47 40.26 0.98
N ASP A 786 -39.63 41.54 0.69
CA ASP A 786 -40.27 42.04 -0.53
C ASP A 786 -40.30 43.59 -0.59
N ILE A 787 -40.60 44.09 -1.80
CA ILE A 787 -41.14 45.42 -2.21
C ILE A 787 -40.16 46.56 -2.56
N ALA A 788 -39.90 46.77 -3.86
CA ALA A 788 -40.57 47.81 -4.68
C ALA A 788 -39.98 47.93 -6.11
N ASP A 789 -40.76 47.61 -7.15
CA ASP A 789 -41.25 48.57 -8.17
C ASP A 789 -41.64 47.91 -9.52
N LYS A 790 -42.93 48.12 -9.88
CA LYS A 790 -43.62 47.95 -11.18
C LYS A 790 -44.16 46.58 -11.58
#